data_AF-A0A7K8J444-F1
#
_entry.id   AF-A0A7K8J444-F1
#
_cell.length_a   1.000
_cell.length_b   1.000
_cell.length_c   1.000
_cell.angle_alpha   90.00
_cell.angle_beta   90.00
_cell.angle_gamma   90.00
#
_symmetry.space_group_name_H-M   'P 1'
#
loop_
_entity.id
_entity.type
_entity.pdbx_description
1 polymer ?
#
loop_
_entity_poly.entity_id
_entity_poly.type
_entity_poly.pdbx_seq_one_letter_code
_entity_poly.pdbx_strand_id
1 'polypeptide(L)'
;RWIKFEEKVEDGGERWSAPHVPALPLHSLFQLRTCLQKGTMLLDLDATSFKEIIDKALSGQPEEAELQPALRERLAALLLLQPQHQPTKSLLQLLAELGLSPCRGRKPGCPTRHPKGRSEPRTQISKTPLKEQLRNRFKKKVLPGAEAAHVAVGEVEFLEKPFAAFIRLRCAVSLGSLAEVSLPSRFLFILLGPPKVKAYHEVGRAMATLLTDELFQRVARQAEHREDLIAGIEAFLDELIVLPPGKWDPSARIPPPSHLPSPRRRTAVDPLDQQPHGNGDMTAAGDRASAGHPHSGEELERTGRLFGGLLQDIRRKAPWYGSDFCDALHPQCLSAVLYIYLATVTNAITFGGMLGDATANMQGVLESFLGTAFAGFVFCLFSGQPLTILSSTGPVLVFERLLFSFSQEHSLDYLEFRLWIGLWVAFFGVVLVATEASHLVRYFTRFTEEGFCALISLIFIYDSLKKMLSLADAFPVNWHYRLDNVTSYSCTCNLRRLFDPILTCLTSLHHPPLPSIQSPPAAPAGLSRTQCLGRGGHLLGTSCQYVPDVTLISFLLFGGTFLFCTALKRFRSSRYFPVGVRKLVSDFAVILAILASCTVDAVLGLETPKLLVPSELKPTNPARGWIVFPFGANPWWVCLVSAVPAVLVTILIFMDQQITAVILNRREYKLQKGAGFHLDLLCVSLLMVVTSVTGLPWYVSATVISLAHMDSLRKESATSAPGEHPEFLGIREQRLTGLAVFILMGVSVFMAPVLKHIPMPVLYGVFLHMGVTALNSIQLMDRVRLLLMPAKHQPDLAYLRHVPLRRVHLFTVIQLLCLALLWVLKSTTAAIIFPVMV
;
A
#
# COMPACT_ATOMS: atom_id res chain seq x y z
N ARG A 1 9.25 29.59 11.49
CA ARG A 1 10.23 29.00 10.54
C ARG A 1 9.52 28.72 9.22
N TRP A 2 10.25 28.78 8.11
CA TRP A 2 9.73 28.58 6.76
C TRP A 2 10.61 27.61 5.99
N ILE A 3 9.99 26.62 5.33
CA ILE A 3 10.68 25.74 4.35
C ILE A 3 9.91 25.82 3.03
N LYS A 4 8.67 25.31 3.05
CA LYS A 4 7.65 25.49 2.01
C LYS A 4 6.37 26.11 2.60
N PHE A 5 6.06 25.72 3.84
CA PHE A 5 4.94 26.21 4.62
C PHE A 5 5.44 26.86 5.91
N GLU A 6 4.58 27.64 6.57
CA GLU A 6 4.88 28.32 7.82
C GLU A 6 4.67 27.38 9.01
N GLU A 7 5.63 27.38 9.94
CA GLU A 7 5.50 26.73 11.25
C GLU A 7 5.83 27.77 12.34
N LYS A 8 4.90 27.94 13.30
CA LYS A 8 4.99 28.86 14.43
C LYS A 8 5.24 28.08 15.71
N VAL A 9 5.89 28.71 16.68
CA VAL A 9 5.99 28.15 18.04
C VAL A 9 4.64 28.37 18.75
N GLU A 10 4.10 27.36 19.43
CA GLU A 10 2.85 27.45 20.17
C GLU A 10 3.01 28.21 21.50
N ASP A 11 1.93 28.84 21.98
CA ASP A 11 1.90 29.63 23.22
C ASP A 11 2.24 28.71 24.40
N GLY A 12 3.48 28.80 24.88
CA GLY A 12 4.08 27.86 25.83
C GLY A 12 5.52 27.48 25.49
N GLY A 13 5.98 27.70 24.25
CA GLY A 13 7.40 27.62 23.86
C GLY A 13 7.99 26.21 23.73
N GLU A 14 7.20 25.16 24.00
CA GLU A 14 7.72 23.78 24.01
C GLU A 14 7.49 23.04 22.68
N ARG A 15 6.62 23.55 21.80
CA ARG A 15 6.15 22.82 20.61
C ARG A 15 6.04 23.71 19.37
N TRP A 16 6.48 23.16 18.24
CA TRP A 16 6.19 23.71 16.91
C TRP A 16 4.79 23.31 16.43
N SER A 17 4.08 24.26 15.82
CA SER A 17 2.78 24.05 15.20
C SER A 17 2.84 23.04 14.06
N ALA A 18 1.67 22.53 13.67
CA ALA A 18 1.55 21.92 12.36
C ALA A 18 1.88 22.95 11.25
N PRO A 19 2.49 22.51 10.15
CA PRO A 19 2.76 23.33 8.98
C PRO A 19 1.45 23.80 8.35
N HIS A 20 1.39 25.08 7.99
CA HIS A 20 0.20 25.72 7.44
C HIS A 20 0.56 26.75 6.36
N VAL A 21 -0.42 27.08 5.52
CA VAL A 21 -0.27 28.13 4.51
C VAL A 21 -0.12 29.49 5.22
N PRO A 22 0.89 30.31 4.87
CA PRO A 22 1.09 31.60 5.50
C PRO A 22 -0.05 32.57 5.14
N ALA A 23 -0.81 32.99 6.14
CA ALA A 23 -1.76 34.09 6.02
C ALA A 23 -1.05 35.41 6.37
N LEU A 24 -0.89 36.28 5.37
CA LEU A 24 -0.19 37.56 5.49
C LEU A 24 -1.17 38.72 5.21
N PRO A 25 -1.11 39.82 5.99
CA PRO A 25 -1.85 41.02 5.66
C PRO A 25 -1.21 41.73 4.46
N LEU A 26 -2.00 42.12 3.47
CA LEU A 26 -1.51 42.83 2.27
C LEU A 26 -0.67 44.08 2.62
N HIS A 27 -1.04 44.77 3.71
CA HIS A 27 -0.29 45.92 4.22
C HIS A 27 1.18 45.60 4.54
N SER A 28 1.48 44.39 5.03
CA SER A 28 2.87 43.98 5.34
C SER A 28 3.74 43.86 4.08
N LEU A 29 3.17 43.45 2.95
CA LEU A 29 3.88 43.38 1.66
C LEU A 29 4.17 44.77 1.10
N PHE A 30 3.23 45.72 1.22
CA PHE A 30 3.50 47.11 0.84
C PHE A 30 4.53 47.79 1.73
N GLN A 31 4.50 47.51 3.04
CA GLN A 31 5.55 47.97 3.95
C GLN A 31 6.90 47.35 3.59
N LEU A 32 6.96 46.07 3.26
CA LEU A 32 8.18 45.40 2.80
C LEU A 32 8.74 46.03 1.53
N ARG A 33 7.88 46.30 0.53
CA ARG A 33 8.25 47.02 -0.69
C ARG A 33 8.88 48.37 -0.35
N THR A 34 8.25 49.13 0.55
CA THR A 34 8.77 50.43 1.00
C THR A 34 10.12 50.29 1.71
N CYS A 35 10.30 49.22 2.50
CA CYS A 35 11.56 48.93 3.19
C CYS A 35 12.69 48.58 2.20
N LEU A 36 12.42 47.83 1.13
CA LEU A 36 13.43 47.53 0.10
C LEU A 36 13.72 48.73 -0.81
N GLN A 37 12.74 49.61 -1.03
CA GLN A 37 12.93 50.85 -1.79
C GLN A 37 13.86 51.84 -1.07
N LYS A 38 13.66 52.03 0.24
CA LYS A 38 14.37 53.03 1.06
C LYS A 38 15.54 52.47 1.88
N GLY A 39 15.58 51.16 2.10
CA GLY A 39 16.56 50.49 2.93
C GLY A 39 17.92 50.30 2.27
N THR A 40 18.89 49.86 3.07
CA THR A 40 20.24 49.54 2.61
C THR A 40 20.24 48.22 1.84
N MET A 41 20.77 48.24 0.62
CA MET A 41 20.82 47.07 -0.28
C MET A 41 22.27 46.70 -0.56
N LEU A 42 22.70 45.52 -0.12
CA LEU A 42 24.04 44.99 -0.37
C LEU A 42 23.91 43.70 -1.19
N LEU A 43 24.14 43.79 -2.49
CA LEU A 43 24.14 42.66 -3.42
C LEU A 43 25.57 42.17 -3.64
N ASP A 44 25.76 40.84 -3.64
CA ASP A 44 27.05 40.15 -3.79
C ASP A 44 28.15 40.59 -2.81
N LEU A 45 27.78 40.67 -1.53
CA LEU A 45 28.72 40.96 -0.48
C LEU A 45 29.71 39.80 -0.28
N ASP A 46 30.99 40.10 -0.45
CA ASP A 46 32.11 39.21 -0.08
C ASP A 46 32.39 39.37 1.42
N ALA A 47 31.85 38.48 2.24
CA ALA A 47 32.07 38.45 3.68
C ALA A 47 32.08 37.02 4.21
N THR A 48 32.97 36.73 5.17
CA THR A 48 33.19 35.37 5.70
C THR A 48 32.65 35.17 7.11
N SER A 49 32.30 36.26 7.80
CA SER A 49 31.78 36.21 9.17
C SER A 49 30.56 37.12 9.35
N PHE A 50 29.67 36.74 10.26
CA PHE A 50 28.48 37.53 10.55
C PHE A 50 28.81 38.94 11.07
N LYS A 51 29.90 39.08 11.83
CA LYS A 51 30.39 40.38 12.29
C LYS A 51 30.78 41.28 11.11
N GLU A 52 31.54 40.76 10.16
CA GLU A 52 31.92 41.48 8.94
C GLU A 52 30.69 41.90 8.12
N ILE A 53 29.65 41.07 8.07
CA ILE A 53 28.39 41.38 7.38
C ILE A 53 27.69 42.57 8.06
N ILE A 54 27.58 42.57 9.40
CA ILE A 54 26.95 43.66 10.16
C ILE A 54 27.75 44.95 10.01
N ASP A 55 29.07 44.89 10.14
CA ASP A 55 29.93 46.07 10.03
C ASP A 55 29.78 46.73 8.65
N LYS A 56 29.77 45.93 7.56
CA LYS A 56 29.53 46.43 6.19
C LYS A 56 28.10 46.93 5.97
N ALA A 57 27.09 46.30 6.60
CA ALA A 57 25.70 46.73 6.53
C ALA A 57 25.46 48.09 7.22
N LEU A 58 26.16 48.35 8.33
CA LEU A 58 26.09 49.62 9.05
C LEU A 58 26.89 50.74 8.38
N SER A 59 27.99 50.40 7.69
CA SER A 59 28.79 51.39 6.95
C SER A 59 28.22 51.75 5.57
N GLY A 60 27.49 50.82 4.93
CA GLY A 60 26.96 50.99 3.56
C GLY A 60 25.69 51.83 3.44
N GLN A 61 25.37 52.67 4.43
CA GLN A 61 24.17 53.51 4.37
C GLN A 61 24.35 54.70 3.43
N PRO A 62 23.28 55.12 2.70
CA PRO A 62 23.32 56.33 1.88
C PRO A 62 23.54 57.58 2.76
N GLU A 63 24.23 58.59 2.23
CA GLU A 63 24.63 59.81 2.96
C GLU A 63 23.45 60.55 3.63
N GLU A 64 22.24 60.46 3.07
CA GLU A 64 21.02 61.06 3.62
C GLU A 64 20.44 60.34 4.87
N ALA A 65 20.94 59.15 5.19
CA ALA A 65 20.44 58.28 6.26
C ALA A 65 21.50 57.91 7.30
N GLU A 66 22.65 58.61 7.35
CA GLU A 66 23.74 58.26 8.27
C GLU A 66 23.29 58.27 9.74
N LEU A 67 23.30 57.08 10.35
CA LEU A 67 23.13 56.94 11.79
C LEU A 67 24.31 57.56 12.55
N GLN A 68 24.02 58.25 13.67
CA GLN A 68 25.04 58.72 14.60
C GLN A 68 25.97 57.56 15.03
N PRO A 69 27.30 57.81 15.16
CA PRO A 69 28.28 56.75 15.46
C PRO A 69 27.96 55.99 16.76
N ALA A 70 27.44 56.68 17.79
CA ALA A 70 27.01 56.04 19.04
C ALA A 70 25.81 55.09 18.87
N LEU A 71 24.92 55.35 17.90
CA LEU A 71 23.80 54.45 17.58
C LEU A 71 24.27 53.24 16.77
N ARG A 72 25.27 53.43 15.88
CA ARG A 72 25.88 52.33 15.11
C ARG A 72 26.53 51.28 16.03
N GLU A 73 27.28 51.70 17.04
CA GLU A 73 27.90 50.78 18.00
C GLU A 73 26.85 50.02 18.83
N ARG A 74 25.78 50.70 19.27
CA ARG A 74 24.67 50.05 19.99
C ARG A 74 23.93 49.02 19.12
N LEU A 75 23.73 49.32 17.84
CA LEU A 75 23.11 48.39 16.89
C LEU A 75 24.00 47.19 16.58
N ALA A 76 25.30 47.42 16.37
CA ALA A 76 26.27 46.35 16.17
C ALA A 76 26.29 45.40 17.39
N ALA A 77 26.32 45.96 18.60
CA ALA A 77 26.28 45.19 19.84
C ALA A 77 24.98 44.37 19.97
N LEU A 78 23.82 44.93 19.60
CA LEU A 78 22.53 44.24 19.61
C LEU A 78 22.49 43.08 18.61
N LEU A 79 22.88 43.33 17.36
CA LEU A 79 22.82 42.33 16.29
C LEU A 79 23.80 41.17 16.51
N LEU A 80 24.92 41.40 17.20
CA LEU A 80 25.92 40.37 17.52
C LEU A 80 25.53 39.48 18.71
N LEU A 81 24.43 39.78 19.40
CA LEU A 81 23.92 38.92 20.47
C LEU A 81 23.60 37.52 19.95
N GLN A 82 23.89 36.51 20.77
CA GLN A 82 23.62 35.14 20.39
C GLN A 82 22.11 34.89 20.36
N PRO A 83 21.53 34.47 19.22
CA PRO A 83 20.12 34.13 19.15
C PRO A 83 19.84 32.89 19.98
N GLN A 84 18.80 32.95 20.81
CA GLN A 84 18.31 31.78 21.56
C GLN A 84 17.30 31.03 20.68
N HIS A 85 17.74 29.89 20.13
CA HIS A 85 16.83 28.93 19.52
C HIS A 85 16.16 28.14 20.64
N GLN A 86 14.84 28.00 20.62
CA GLN A 86 14.16 27.11 21.55
C GLN A 86 14.41 25.65 21.11
N PRO A 87 15.20 24.85 21.86
CA PRO A 87 15.23 23.43 21.59
C PRO A 87 13.87 22.85 21.97
N THR A 88 13.34 21.97 21.12
CA THR A 88 12.28 21.05 21.53
C THR A 88 12.92 20.08 22.54
N LYS A 89 13.02 20.46 23.82
CA LYS A 89 13.52 19.57 24.87
C LYS A 89 12.54 18.40 24.97
N SER A 90 13.02 17.19 24.72
CA SER A 90 12.21 16.00 24.97
C SER A 90 11.94 15.87 26.47
N LEU A 91 10.73 15.42 26.84
CA LEU A 91 10.31 15.24 28.23
C LEU A 91 11.27 14.34 29.03
N LEU A 92 11.94 13.39 28.35
CA LEU A 92 13.03 12.55 28.89
C LEU A 92 14.30 13.32 29.25
N GLN A 93 14.65 14.36 28.49
CA GLN A 93 15.81 15.22 28.78
C GLN A 93 15.53 16.17 29.94
N LEU A 94 14.30 16.65 30.07
CA LEU A 94 13.85 17.45 31.22
C LEU A 94 13.88 16.62 32.52
N LEU A 95 13.46 15.35 32.45
CA LEU A 95 13.56 14.39 33.55
C LEU A 95 15.01 14.03 33.90
N ALA A 96 15.91 13.96 32.91
CA ALA A 96 17.34 13.71 33.15
C ALA A 96 18.05 14.90 33.83
N GLU A 97 17.66 16.14 33.51
CA GLU A 97 18.17 17.35 34.18
C GLU A 97 17.60 17.50 35.60
N LEU A 98 16.32 17.15 35.83
CA LEU A 98 15.73 17.10 37.17
C LEU A 98 16.26 15.93 38.02
N GLY A 99 16.73 14.85 37.39
CA GLY A 99 17.27 13.64 38.04
C GLY A 99 18.74 13.71 38.46
N LEU A 100 19.46 14.78 38.13
CA LEU A 100 20.87 14.99 38.49
C LEU A 100 21.04 16.08 39.55
N SER A 101 20.37 15.92 40.70
CA SER A 101 20.84 16.52 41.95
C SER A 101 20.87 15.47 43.06
N PRO A 102 22.04 14.85 43.34
CA PRO A 102 22.18 14.01 44.51
C PRO A 102 22.35 14.90 45.73
N CYS A 103 21.29 15.06 46.52
CA CYS A 103 21.39 15.47 47.91
C CYS A 103 22.23 14.43 48.66
N ARG A 104 23.55 14.66 48.82
CA ARG A 104 24.39 13.77 49.64
C ARG A 104 25.40 14.55 50.48
N GLY A 105 25.14 14.56 51.78
CA GLY A 105 26.13 14.20 52.80
C GLY A 105 27.20 15.22 53.16
N ARG A 106 26.91 15.96 54.24
CA ARG A 106 27.80 16.73 55.12
C ARG A 106 29.17 16.06 55.37
N LYS A 107 30.28 16.74 55.04
CA LYS A 107 31.60 16.59 55.71
C LYS A 107 32.27 17.99 55.84
N PRO A 108 32.86 18.33 57.00
CA PRO A 108 33.41 19.66 57.25
C PRO A 108 34.89 19.73 56.85
N GLY A 109 35.27 20.79 56.12
CA GLY A 109 36.68 21.11 55.87
C GLY A 109 36.96 21.55 54.43
N CYS A 110 36.58 22.78 54.07
CA CYS A 110 37.34 23.66 53.17
C CYS A 110 36.68 25.05 53.14
N PRO A 111 37.46 26.13 52.93
CA PRO A 111 37.10 27.47 53.36
C PRO A 111 36.10 28.17 52.44
N THR A 112 35.29 29.02 53.07
CA THR A 112 34.34 29.97 52.50
C THR A 112 34.98 30.85 51.40
N ARG A 113 34.49 30.71 50.16
CA ARG A 113 34.63 31.73 49.12
C ARG A 113 33.25 32.35 48.88
N HIS A 114 33.16 33.64 49.17
CA HIS A 114 32.02 34.52 48.89
C HIS A 114 31.46 34.36 47.45
N PRO A 115 30.16 34.62 47.23
CA PRO A 115 29.55 34.58 45.91
C PRO A 115 30.07 35.76 45.08
N LYS A 116 31.05 35.51 44.23
CA LYS A 116 31.48 36.47 43.19
C LYS A 116 30.71 36.20 41.92
N GLY A 117 30.04 37.24 41.44
CA GLY A 117 29.86 37.48 40.02
C GLY A 117 28.63 36.82 39.39
N ARG A 118 27.57 37.63 39.26
CA ARG A 118 26.62 37.58 38.15
C ARG A 118 27.39 37.27 36.86
N SER A 119 27.21 36.07 36.32
CA SER A 119 27.85 35.65 35.07
C SER A 119 27.43 36.61 33.96
N GLU A 120 28.41 37.25 33.32
CA GLU A 120 28.21 38.00 32.09
C GLU A 120 27.50 37.13 31.04
N PRO A 121 26.56 37.69 30.25
CA PRO A 121 25.94 36.95 29.17
C PRO A 121 27.01 36.56 28.14
N ARG A 122 27.09 35.27 27.79
CA ARG A 122 27.90 34.77 26.65
C ARG A 122 27.58 35.62 25.41
N THR A 123 28.47 36.54 25.05
CA THR A 123 28.13 37.73 24.26
C THR A 123 28.53 37.68 22.79
N GLN A 124 28.96 36.53 22.25
CA GLN A 124 29.38 36.46 20.84
C GLN A 124 28.95 35.16 20.14
N ILE A 125 28.40 35.32 18.92
CA ILE A 125 28.06 34.24 18.00
C ILE A 125 29.31 33.40 17.69
N SER A 126 29.25 32.10 17.96
CA SER A 126 30.36 31.18 17.73
C SER A 126 30.57 30.94 16.23
N LYS A 127 31.83 31.07 15.75
CA LYS A 127 32.22 30.81 14.35
C LYS A 127 31.99 29.36 13.92
N THR A 128 32.07 28.42 14.86
CA THR A 128 31.81 26.99 14.61
C THR A 128 30.37 26.61 14.95
N PRO A 129 29.72 25.73 14.16
CA PRO A 129 28.40 25.21 14.49
C PRO A 129 28.43 24.40 15.80
N LEU A 130 27.41 24.57 16.63
CA LEU A 130 27.24 23.84 17.89
C LEU A 130 26.99 22.34 17.62
N LYS A 131 27.52 21.46 18.47
CA LYS A 131 27.30 20.00 18.38
C LYS A 131 25.81 19.63 18.37
N GLU A 132 24.97 20.42 19.03
CA GLU A 132 23.52 20.25 19.08
C GLU A 132 22.85 20.52 17.72
N GLN A 133 23.31 21.52 16.96
CA GLN A 133 22.81 21.82 15.61
C GLN A 133 23.17 20.72 14.61
N LEU A 134 24.36 20.13 14.74
CA LEU A 134 24.81 19.01 13.90
C LEU A 134 24.03 17.71 14.17
N ARG A 135 23.62 17.50 15.43
CA ARG A 135 22.84 16.31 15.86
C ARG A 135 21.33 16.49 15.68
N ASN A 136 20.88 17.66 15.20
CA ASN A 136 19.45 17.93 15.05
C ASN A 136 18.82 16.99 14.00
N ARG A 137 17.82 16.21 14.43
CA ARG A 137 17.09 15.26 13.56
C ARG A 137 16.41 15.95 12.39
N PHE A 138 16.13 17.25 12.51
CA PHE A 138 15.52 18.07 11.47
C PHE A 138 16.36 18.15 10.19
N LYS A 139 17.69 18.04 10.28
CA LYS A 139 18.58 18.04 9.10
C LYS A 139 18.24 16.95 8.08
N LYS A 140 17.67 15.81 8.53
CA LYS A 140 17.26 14.72 7.64
C LYS A 140 16.02 15.05 6.79
N LYS A 141 15.25 16.08 7.15
CA LYS A 141 14.04 16.52 6.43
C LYS A 141 14.31 17.62 5.40
N VAL A 142 15.51 18.21 5.43
CA VAL A 142 15.91 19.29 4.53
C VAL A 142 16.56 18.69 3.27
N LEU A 143 16.30 19.27 2.10
CA LEU A 143 16.89 18.83 0.84
C LEU A 143 18.44 18.99 0.85
N PRO A 144 19.19 18.07 0.21
CA PRO A 144 20.64 18.24 0.04
C PRO A 144 20.92 19.47 -0.83
N GLY A 145 21.85 20.32 -0.39
CA GLY A 145 22.17 21.59 -1.06
C GLY A 145 21.27 22.78 -0.69
N ALA A 146 20.38 22.63 0.31
CA ALA A 146 19.57 23.74 0.79
C ALA A 146 20.43 24.85 1.42
N GLU A 147 20.07 26.09 1.08
CA GLU A 147 20.65 27.32 1.64
C GLU A 147 19.71 27.91 2.70
N ALA A 148 20.27 28.61 3.68
CA ALA A 148 19.52 29.33 4.69
C ALA A 148 19.35 30.81 4.30
N ALA A 149 18.16 31.32 4.59
CA ALA A 149 17.88 32.75 4.62
C ALA A 149 17.55 33.17 6.06
N HIS A 150 18.09 34.28 6.52
CA HIS A 150 17.87 34.80 7.87
C HIS A 150 17.05 36.08 7.81
N VAL A 151 15.96 36.12 8.57
CA VAL A 151 15.09 37.28 8.69
C VAL A 151 15.10 37.70 10.16
N ALA A 152 15.82 38.77 10.46
CA ALA A 152 15.93 39.33 11.80
C ALA A 152 15.03 40.57 11.90
N VAL A 153 14.05 40.53 12.80
CA VAL A 153 13.13 41.64 13.01
C VAL A 153 13.03 41.96 14.49
N GLY A 154 13.03 43.23 14.84
CA GLY A 154 12.94 43.67 16.23
C GLY A 154 12.45 45.10 16.41
N GLU A 155 11.97 45.38 17.61
CA GLU A 155 11.58 46.71 18.05
C GLU A 155 12.62 47.25 19.01
N VAL A 156 12.99 48.52 18.84
CA VAL A 156 14.08 49.16 19.55
C VAL A 156 13.71 50.60 19.87
N GLU A 157 13.71 50.94 21.16
CA GLU A 157 13.25 52.26 21.64
C GLU A 157 14.14 53.43 21.21
N PHE A 158 15.43 53.18 20.94
CA PHE A 158 16.39 54.24 20.60
C PHE A 158 16.42 54.63 19.11
N LEU A 159 15.64 53.97 18.25
CA LEU A 159 15.58 54.27 16.82
C LEU A 159 14.37 55.16 16.50
N GLU A 160 14.61 56.36 15.94
CA GLU A 160 13.53 57.24 15.46
C GLU A 160 12.97 56.81 14.09
N LYS A 161 13.84 56.28 13.22
CA LYS A 161 13.51 55.78 11.88
C LYS A 161 13.79 54.27 11.80
N PRO A 162 13.00 53.50 11.02
CA PRO A 162 13.27 52.09 10.83
C PRO A 162 14.56 51.88 10.02
N PHE A 163 15.43 51.02 10.54
CA PHE A 163 16.60 50.50 9.87
C PHE A 163 16.23 49.20 9.13
N ALA A 164 16.32 49.22 7.81
CA ALA A 164 16.09 48.04 6.96
C ALA A 164 17.33 47.77 6.11
N ALA A 165 17.81 46.52 6.12
CA ALA A 165 18.92 46.08 5.29
C ALA A 165 18.62 44.72 4.65
N PHE A 166 18.79 44.63 3.33
CA PHE A 166 18.76 43.37 2.58
C PHE A 166 20.14 43.06 2.03
N ILE A 167 20.63 41.85 2.31
CA ILE A 167 22.00 41.44 2.05
C ILE A 167 21.98 40.10 1.30
N ARG A 168 22.57 40.09 0.10
CA ARG A 168 22.90 38.87 -0.64
C ARG A 168 24.41 38.64 -0.57
N LEU A 169 24.83 37.49 -0.06
CA LEU A 169 26.24 37.10 -0.06
C LEU A 169 26.63 36.55 -1.45
N ARG A 170 27.87 36.81 -1.90
CA ARG A 170 28.35 36.30 -3.20
C ARG A 170 28.48 34.77 -3.24
N CYS A 171 28.86 34.17 -2.11
CA CYS A 171 28.92 32.73 -1.88
C CYS A 171 28.12 32.40 -0.61
N ALA A 172 27.53 31.19 -0.54
CA ALA A 172 26.80 30.80 0.66
C ALA A 172 27.78 30.46 1.79
N VAL A 173 27.66 31.13 2.95
CA VAL A 173 28.62 31.04 4.07
C VAL A 173 27.97 30.43 5.29
N SER A 174 28.65 29.54 6.00
CA SER A 174 28.14 28.94 7.25
C SER A 174 28.22 29.93 8.42
N LEU A 175 27.11 30.63 8.71
CA LEU A 175 27.06 31.65 9.78
C LEU A 175 26.80 31.06 11.19
N GLY A 176 27.39 29.91 11.52
CA GLY A 176 27.42 29.35 12.87
C GLY A 176 26.05 29.19 13.55
N SER A 177 25.83 29.85 14.69
CA SER A 177 24.67 29.67 15.58
C SER A 177 23.39 30.43 15.15
N LEU A 178 23.34 30.99 13.93
CA LEU A 178 22.20 31.80 13.49
C LEU A 178 20.95 31.01 13.10
N ALA A 179 21.10 29.79 12.58
CA ALA A 179 19.97 28.89 12.27
C ALA A 179 19.90 27.72 13.27
N GLU A 180 18.73 27.09 13.43
CA GLU A 180 18.57 25.89 14.27
C GLU A 180 19.40 24.69 13.76
N VAL A 181 19.67 24.65 12.44
CA VAL A 181 20.47 23.62 11.77
C VAL A 181 21.64 24.29 11.03
N SER A 182 22.78 23.62 10.99
CA SER A 182 23.96 24.07 10.25
C SER A 182 23.69 24.02 8.74
N LEU A 183 23.27 25.14 8.16
CA LEU A 183 23.09 25.34 6.71
C LEU A 183 23.91 26.55 6.24
N PRO A 184 24.48 26.51 5.03
CA PRO A 184 25.16 27.67 4.46
C PRO A 184 24.12 28.76 4.18
N SER A 185 24.41 29.99 4.57
CA SER A 185 23.49 31.13 4.50
C SER A 185 23.78 31.96 3.27
N ARG A 186 22.73 32.33 2.51
CA ARG A 186 22.85 33.11 1.26
C ARG A 186 22.24 34.51 1.38
N PHE A 187 21.08 34.62 2.04
CA PHE A 187 20.31 35.85 2.16
C PHE A 187 20.14 36.25 3.62
N LEU A 188 20.29 37.54 3.91
CA LEU A 188 20.02 38.16 5.20
C LEU A 188 19.07 39.34 5.00
N PHE A 189 18.04 39.43 5.83
CA PHE A 189 17.17 40.60 5.93
C PHE A 189 17.10 41.04 7.39
N ILE A 190 17.39 42.31 7.65
CA ILE A 190 17.37 42.91 8.98
C ILE A 190 16.40 44.08 8.96
N LEU A 191 15.43 44.09 9.88
CA LEU A 191 14.46 45.16 10.06
C LEU A 191 14.33 45.52 11.54
N LEU A 192 14.82 46.68 11.92
CA LEU A 192 14.73 47.22 13.28
C LEU A 192 14.01 48.56 13.24
N GLY A 193 13.12 48.84 14.18
CA GLY A 193 12.41 50.12 14.21
C GLY A 193 11.87 50.49 15.58
N PRO A 194 11.29 51.71 15.73
CA PRO A 194 10.64 52.14 16.97
C PRO A 194 9.49 51.21 17.36
N PRO A 195 9.07 51.17 18.63
CA PRO A 195 8.03 50.25 19.10
C PRO A 195 6.70 50.45 18.36
N LYS A 196 6.29 49.42 17.61
CA LYS A 196 4.98 49.29 16.92
C LYS A 196 4.53 47.83 16.96
N VAL A 197 4.05 47.42 18.13
CA VAL A 197 3.65 46.09 18.67
C VAL A 197 3.38 44.92 17.70
N LYS A 198 2.96 45.11 16.45
CA LYS A 198 2.64 44.03 15.49
C LYS A 198 3.10 44.25 14.04
N ALA A 199 3.53 45.45 13.66
CA ALA A 199 3.76 45.76 12.25
C ALA A 199 5.02 45.07 11.69
N TYR A 200 6.14 45.16 12.42
CA TYR A 200 7.42 44.68 11.93
C TYR A 200 7.47 43.16 11.81
N HIS A 201 6.91 42.43 12.78
CA HIS A 201 6.85 40.96 12.73
C HIS A 201 6.13 40.46 11.48
N GLU A 202 5.03 41.08 11.09
CA GLU A 202 4.30 40.73 9.86
C GLU A 202 5.11 41.02 8.60
N VAL A 203 5.89 42.11 8.57
CA VAL A 203 6.83 42.40 7.47
C VAL A 203 7.93 41.33 7.38
N GLY A 204 8.44 40.87 8.53
CA GLY A 204 9.37 39.75 8.59
C GLY A 204 8.77 38.45 8.04
N ARG A 205 7.53 38.11 8.44
CA ARG A 205 6.80 36.95 7.91
C ARG A 205 6.60 37.07 6.40
N ALA A 206 6.30 38.27 5.89
CA ALA A 206 6.14 38.53 4.47
C ALA A 206 7.44 38.29 3.70
N MET A 207 8.57 38.79 4.22
CA MET A 207 9.88 38.56 3.61
C MET A 207 10.29 37.08 3.64
N ALA A 208 10.04 36.38 4.75
CA ALA A 208 10.30 34.95 4.85
C ALA A 208 9.49 34.14 3.84
N THR A 209 8.24 34.53 3.58
CA THR A 209 7.35 33.88 2.62
C THR A 209 7.80 34.13 1.17
N LEU A 210 8.22 35.36 0.85
CA LEU A 210 8.81 35.69 -0.46
C LEU A 210 10.09 34.89 -0.72
N LEU A 211 10.98 34.80 0.28
CA LEU A 211 12.22 34.03 0.16
C LEU A 211 12.00 32.52 0.06
N THR A 212 10.80 32.00 0.38
CA THR A 212 10.44 30.59 0.09
C THR A 212 9.91 30.36 -1.31
N ASP A 213 9.49 31.41 -2.03
CA ASP A 213 8.97 31.26 -3.38
C ASP A 213 10.10 31.03 -4.41
N GLU A 214 9.87 30.09 -5.34
CA GLU A 214 10.88 29.69 -6.34
C GLU A 214 11.13 30.76 -7.41
N LEU A 215 10.13 31.59 -7.74
CA LEU A 215 10.28 32.66 -8.72
C LEU A 215 11.06 33.81 -8.09
N PHE A 216 10.64 34.24 -6.89
CA PHE A 216 11.36 35.29 -6.16
C PHE A 216 12.79 34.89 -5.81
N GLN A 217 13.06 33.63 -5.46
CA GLN A 217 14.44 33.14 -5.25
C GLN A 217 15.29 33.25 -6.51
N ARG A 218 14.73 32.96 -7.69
CA ARG A 218 15.45 33.12 -8.97
C ARG A 218 15.77 34.58 -9.24
N VAL A 219 14.79 35.46 -9.09
CA VAL A 219 14.96 36.91 -9.22
C VAL A 219 16.00 37.42 -8.21
N ALA A 220 15.91 37.05 -6.94
CA ALA A 220 16.83 37.49 -5.90
C ALA A 220 18.28 37.01 -6.11
N ARG A 221 18.49 35.86 -6.77
CA ARG A 221 19.81 35.37 -7.16
C ARG A 221 20.40 36.12 -8.36
N GLN A 222 19.55 36.59 -9.27
CA GLN A 222 19.95 37.25 -10.53
C GLN A 222 19.96 38.78 -10.43
N ALA A 223 19.30 39.36 -9.42
CA ALA A 223 19.15 40.81 -9.29
C ALA A 223 20.50 41.54 -9.26
N GLU A 224 20.66 42.56 -10.09
CA GLU A 224 21.82 43.47 -10.06
C GLU A 224 21.42 44.81 -9.44
N HIS A 225 20.15 45.17 -9.59
CA HIS A 225 19.59 46.42 -9.11
C HIS A 225 18.47 46.19 -8.10
N ARG A 226 18.16 47.23 -7.32
CA ARG A 226 17.04 47.20 -6.35
C ARG A 226 15.69 47.03 -7.04
N GLU A 227 15.59 47.48 -8.28
CA GLU A 227 14.37 47.46 -9.10
C GLU A 227 13.97 46.03 -9.45
N ASP A 228 14.92 45.13 -9.71
CA ASP A 228 14.68 43.71 -10.01
C ASP A 228 13.95 43.02 -8.85
N LEU A 229 14.36 43.31 -7.61
CA LEU A 229 13.72 42.76 -6.42
C LEU A 229 12.32 43.33 -6.19
N ILE A 230 12.11 44.61 -6.52
CA ILE A 230 10.78 45.24 -6.45
C ILE A 230 9.87 44.62 -7.50
N ALA A 231 10.35 44.44 -8.73
CA ALA A 231 9.63 43.74 -9.80
C ALA A 231 9.31 42.29 -9.40
N GLY A 232 10.23 41.61 -8.70
CA GLY A 232 9.98 40.29 -8.12
C GLY A 232 8.86 40.28 -7.08
N ILE A 233 8.72 41.34 -6.27
CA ILE A 233 7.58 41.50 -5.35
C ILE A 233 6.29 41.74 -6.13
N GLU A 234 6.31 42.55 -7.19
CA GLU A 234 5.12 42.82 -8.02
C GLU A 234 4.63 41.54 -8.71
N ALA A 235 5.53 40.76 -9.31
CA ALA A 235 5.19 39.45 -9.88
C ALA A 235 4.61 38.49 -8.82
N PHE A 236 5.13 38.52 -7.59
CA PHE A 236 4.55 37.73 -6.50
C PHE A 236 3.15 38.23 -6.11
N LEU A 237 2.92 39.55 -6.05
CA LEU A 237 1.62 40.14 -5.74
C LEU A 237 0.55 39.75 -6.78
N ASP A 238 0.92 39.63 -8.06
CA ASP A 238 0.01 39.23 -9.14
C ASP A 238 -0.50 37.78 -8.97
N GLU A 239 0.28 36.91 -8.33
CA GLU A 239 -0.12 35.52 -8.05
C GLU A 239 -0.88 35.33 -6.72
N LEU A 240 -0.99 36.36 -5.88
CA LEU A 240 -1.61 36.24 -4.57
C LEU A 240 -3.13 36.12 -4.63
N ILE A 241 -3.65 35.20 -3.82
CA ILE A 241 -5.09 35.06 -3.58
C ILE A 241 -5.43 35.78 -2.28
N VAL A 242 -6.25 36.83 -2.37
CA VAL A 242 -6.67 37.63 -1.22
C VAL A 242 -7.88 36.99 -0.54
N LEU A 243 -7.77 36.75 0.76
CA LEU A 243 -8.89 36.30 1.59
C LEU A 243 -9.69 37.52 2.09
N PRO A 244 -11.04 37.47 2.09
CA PRO A 244 -11.86 38.60 2.50
C PRO A 244 -11.69 38.90 4.01
N PRO A 245 -11.48 40.17 4.39
CA PRO A 245 -11.36 40.55 5.80
C PRO A 245 -12.68 40.33 6.57
N GLY A 246 -12.60 39.93 7.83
CA GLY A 246 -13.74 39.84 8.76
C GLY A 246 -14.55 38.54 8.73
N LYS A 247 -14.40 37.69 7.71
CA LYS A 247 -14.99 36.32 7.67
C LYS A 247 -14.01 35.21 8.03
N TRP A 248 -12.74 35.56 8.18
CA TRP A 248 -11.65 34.63 8.40
C TRP A 248 -10.84 35.04 9.61
N ASP A 249 -10.62 34.11 10.54
CA ASP A 249 -9.78 34.35 11.71
C ASP A 249 -8.29 34.34 11.31
N PRO A 250 -7.51 35.41 11.59
CA PRO A 250 -6.08 35.45 11.26
C PRO A 250 -5.23 34.38 11.98
N SER A 251 -5.76 33.78 13.05
CA SER A 251 -5.17 32.68 13.79
C SER A 251 -5.55 31.30 13.25
N ALA A 252 -6.56 31.20 12.37
CA ALA A 252 -6.97 29.95 11.77
C ALA A 252 -5.90 29.47 10.77
N ARG A 253 -5.38 28.27 11.02
CA ARG A 253 -4.31 27.65 10.24
C ARG A 253 -4.90 26.86 9.08
N ILE A 254 -4.63 27.30 7.85
CA ILE A 254 -5.05 26.57 6.64
C ILE A 254 -4.09 25.39 6.43
N PRO A 255 -4.58 24.14 6.41
CA PRO A 255 -3.72 23.01 6.10
C PRO A 255 -3.22 23.10 4.65
N PRO A 256 -1.97 22.72 4.39
CA PRO A 256 -1.44 22.72 3.03
C PRO A 256 -2.25 21.81 2.10
N PRO A 257 -2.40 22.17 0.82
CA PRO A 257 -3.13 21.35 -0.15
C PRO A 257 -2.42 20.02 -0.40
N SER A 258 -3.18 18.95 -0.60
CA SER A 258 -2.64 17.60 -0.76
C SER A 258 -1.83 17.39 -2.03
N HIS A 259 -2.06 18.23 -3.06
CA HIS A 259 -1.35 18.22 -4.33
C HIS A 259 -1.01 19.67 -4.73
N LEU A 260 0.28 19.99 -4.79
CA LEU A 260 0.73 21.25 -5.37
C LEU A 260 0.63 21.16 -6.91
N PRO A 261 0.01 22.14 -7.58
CA PRO A 261 0.06 22.20 -9.04
C PRO A 261 1.51 22.35 -9.49
N SER A 262 1.92 21.53 -10.47
CA SER A 262 3.29 21.55 -10.99
C SER A 262 3.63 22.94 -11.55
N PRO A 263 4.83 23.49 -11.27
CA PRO A 263 5.24 24.82 -11.73
C PRO A 263 5.35 24.95 -13.26
N ARG A 264 5.20 23.88 -14.04
CA ARG A 264 5.25 23.91 -15.51
C ARG A 264 4.20 24.81 -16.17
N ARG A 265 3.10 25.13 -15.50
CA ARG A 265 2.14 26.12 -16.01
C ARG A 265 2.65 27.57 -15.90
N ARG A 266 3.78 27.80 -15.20
CA ARG A 266 4.35 29.12 -14.90
C ARG A 266 5.35 29.67 -15.94
N THR A 267 5.67 28.92 -16.99
CA THR A 267 6.66 29.33 -18.02
C THR A 267 6.06 29.56 -19.41
N ALA A 268 4.72 29.49 -19.53
CA ALA A 268 4.04 29.55 -20.83
C ALA A 268 3.46 30.93 -21.16
N VAL A 269 3.80 31.97 -20.39
CA VAL A 269 3.38 33.35 -20.66
C VAL A 269 4.65 34.18 -20.82
N ASP A 270 4.88 34.58 -22.08
CA ASP A 270 5.76 35.62 -22.62
C ASP A 270 7.29 35.53 -22.44
N PRO A 271 8.00 35.38 -23.57
CA PRO A 271 9.09 36.26 -23.94
C PRO A 271 8.72 37.00 -25.23
N LEU A 272 8.09 38.16 -25.09
CA LEU A 272 8.07 39.17 -26.15
C LEU A 272 9.18 40.18 -25.87
N ASP A 273 9.88 40.56 -26.95
CA ASP A 273 10.92 41.59 -27.06
C ASP A 273 12.37 41.20 -26.73
N GLN A 274 13.00 40.52 -27.70
CA GLN A 274 14.33 40.89 -28.18
C GLN A 274 14.54 40.42 -29.63
N GLN A 275 14.26 41.31 -30.58
CA GLN A 275 14.81 41.21 -31.94
C GLN A 275 16.26 41.71 -31.93
N PRO A 276 17.16 41.01 -32.64
CA PRO A 276 17.86 41.69 -33.71
C PRO A 276 17.87 40.91 -35.03
N HIS A 277 17.77 41.66 -36.12
CA HIS A 277 17.90 41.21 -37.51
C HIS A 277 19.29 40.66 -37.85
N GLY A 278 19.35 39.69 -38.77
CA GLY A 278 20.57 39.31 -39.51
C GLY A 278 20.48 37.96 -40.23
N ASN A 279 20.54 37.99 -41.56
CA ASN A 279 20.32 36.89 -42.52
C ASN A 279 21.32 35.70 -42.45
N GLY A 280 20.78 34.51 -42.78
CA GLY A 280 21.39 33.56 -43.73
C GLY A 280 22.47 32.61 -43.22
N ASP A 281 22.07 31.38 -42.87
CA ASP A 281 22.64 30.20 -43.53
C ASP A 281 21.81 28.93 -43.27
N MET A 282 21.40 28.30 -44.37
CA MET A 282 20.78 26.98 -44.42
C MET A 282 21.89 25.94 -44.29
N THR A 283 21.90 25.16 -43.21
CA THR A 283 22.30 23.74 -43.10
C THR A 283 22.73 23.37 -41.67
N ALA A 284 21.76 23.05 -40.80
CA ALA A 284 21.93 22.17 -39.62
C ALA A 284 20.59 22.08 -38.84
N ALA A 285 19.51 21.72 -39.52
CA ALA A 285 18.21 21.47 -38.90
C ALA A 285 17.92 19.97 -38.94
N GLY A 286 18.46 19.25 -37.95
CA GLY A 286 18.28 17.82 -37.80
C GLY A 286 18.70 17.37 -36.42
N ASP A 287 18.07 17.92 -35.38
CA ASP A 287 17.97 17.34 -34.02
C ASP A 287 17.36 18.38 -33.07
N ARG A 288 16.04 18.61 -33.13
CA ARG A 288 15.27 19.29 -32.06
C ARG A 288 13.74 19.33 -32.23
N ALA A 289 13.16 18.32 -32.86
CA ALA A 289 11.70 18.21 -32.96
C ALA A 289 11.21 16.78 -32.69
N SER A 290 11.15 16.40 -31.40
CA SER A 290 10.10 15.52 -30.86
C SER A 290 10.22 15.43 -29.33
N ALA A 291 9.65 16.39 -28.61
CA ALA A 291 9.48 16.33 -27.17
C ALA A 291 7.98 16.43 -26.87
N GLY A 292 7.25 15.32 -26.99
CA GLY A 292 5.81 15.35 -26.75
C GLY A 292 4.96 14.15 -27.16
N HIS A 293 5.52 12.98 -27.49
CA HIS A 293 4.72 11.77 -27.70
C HIS A 293 5.09 10.62 -26.74
N PRO A 294 4.10 9.82 -26.30
CA PRO A 294 4.14 9.10 -25.03
C PRO A 294 4.82 7.73 -25.18
N HIS A 295 5.94 7.50 -24.51
CA HIS A 295 6.79 6.29 -24.55
C HIS A 295 6.15 4.91 -24.20
N SER A 296 4.83 4.72 -24.23
CA SER A 296 4.22 3.36 -24.23
C SER A 296 3.86 2.85 -25.63
N GLY A 297 4.05 3.68 -26.66
CA GLY A 297 3.77 3.32 -28.06
C GLY A 297 4.75 2.31 -28.62
N GLU A 298 6.04 2.39 -28.26
CA GLU A 298 7.08 1.56 -28.91
C GLU A 298 7.17 0.14 -28.31
N GLU A 299 6.69 -0.10 -27.08
CA GLU A 299 6.94 -1.36 -26.37
C GLU A 299 6.08 -2.57 -26.82
N LEU A 300 4.99 -2.32 -27.55
CA LEU A 300 4.00 -3.32 -27.97
C LEU A 300 3.76 -3.28 -29.49
N GLU A 301 4.67 -2.63 -30.24
CA GLU A 301 4.56 -2.49 -31.69
C GLU A 301 4.82 -3.84 -32.34
N ARG A 302 3.98 -4.20 -33.30
CA ARG A 302 4.06 -5.49 -33.97
C ARG A 302 5.34 -5.52 -34.80
N THR A 303 6.23 -6.45 -34.52
CA THR A 303 7.54 -6.51 -35.20
C THR A 303 7.43 -7.25 -36.54
N GLY A 304 6.35 -8.00 -36.75
CA GLY A 304 6.07 -8.73 -38.00
C GLY A 304 6.93 -9.98 -38.19
N ARG A 305 7.76 -10.37 -37.21
CA ARG A 305 8.59 -11.58 -37.22
C ARG A 305 8.08 -12.56 -36.16
N LEU A 306 8.10 -13.86 -36.46
CA LEU A 306 7.80 -14.89 -35.45
C LEU A 306 8.77 -14.76 -34.26
N PHE A 307 8.24 -14.72 -33.03
CA PHE A 307 8.98 -14.49 -31.78
C PHE A 307 9.72 -13.15 -31.67
N GLY A 308 9.46 -12.17 -32.54
CA GLY A 308 10.16 -10.88 -32.51
C GLY A 308 9.94 -10.11 -31.20
N GLY A 309 8.69 -10.01 -30.74
CA GLY A 309 8.32 -9.38 -29.48
C GLY A 309 8.94 -10.06 -28.26
N LEU A 310 9.01 -11.40 -28.24
CA LEU A 310 9.66 -12.15 -27.16
C LEU A 310 11.16 -11.83 -27.06
N LEU A 311 11.86 -11.79 -28.20
CA LEU A 311 13.30 -11.49 -28.20
C LEU A 311 13.58 -10.06 -27.76
N GLN A 312 12.70 -9.11 -28.09
CA GLN A 312 12.79 -7.73 -27.60
C GLN A 312 12.58 -7.65 -26.08
N ASP A 313 11.59 -8.37 -25.54
CA ASP A 313 11.34 -8.45 -24.10
C ASP A 313 12.57 -8.99 -23.34
N ILE A 314 13.19 -10.06 -23.85
CA ILE A 314 14.41 -10.65 -23.28
C ILE A 314 15.58 -9.65 -23.35
N ARG A 315 15.80 -9.04 -24.52
CA ARG A 315 16.92 -8.09 -24.72
C ARG A 315 16.80 -6.86 -23.81
N ARG A 316 15.58 -6.37 -23.55
CA ARG A 316 15.33 -5.24 -22.65
C ARG A 316 15.62 -5.59 -21.19
N LYS A 317 15.33 -6.83 -20.77
CA LYS A 317 15.40 -7.26 -19.36
C LYS A 317 16.69 -7.93 -18.93
N ALA A 318 17.41 -8.56 -19.86
CA ALA A 318 18.69 -9.20 -19.60
C ALA A 318 19.70 -8.33 -18.81
N PRO A 319 19.92 -7.03 -19.11
CA PRO A 319 20.91 -6.22 -18.36
C PRO A 319 20.49 -5.94 -16.90
N TRP A 320 19.20 -5.96 -16.59
CA TRP A 320 18.68 -5.65 -15.26
C TRP A 320 18.66 -6.86 -14.31
N TYR A 321 18.93 -8.07 -14.81
CA TYR A 321 18.84 -9.29 -14.01
C TYR A 321 19.79 -9.29 -12.80
N GLY A 322 21.02 -8.79 -12.96
CA GLY A 322 21.99 -8.70 -11.86
C GLY A 322 21.65 -7.61 -10.83
N SER A 323 21.07 -6.48 -11.26
CA SER A 323 20.68 -5.40 -10.36
C SER A 323 19.46 -5.76 -9.51
N ASP A 324 18.56 -6.61 -10.02
CA ASP A 324 17.38 -7.10 -9.28
C ASP A 324 17.73 -7.80 -7.96
N PHE A 325 18.87 -8.50 -7.88
CA PHE A 325 19.31 -9.16 -6.64
C PHE A 325 20.04 -8.20 -5.69
N CYS A 326 20.75 -7.20 -6.21
CA CYS A 326 21.43 -6.19 -5.40
C CYS A 326 20.43 -5.22 -4.74
N ASP A 327 19.40 -4.81 -5.49
CA ASP A 327 18.35 -3.89 -5.02
C ASP A 327 17.47 -4.48 -3.90
N ALA A 328 17.50 -5.81 -3.75
CA ALA A 328 16.69 -6.54 -2.79
C ALA A 328 17.20 -6.49 -1.34
N LEU A 329 18.46 -6.12 -1.10
CA LEU A 329 19.12 -6.16 0.23
C LEU A 329 18.68 -5.06 1.21
N HIS A 330 17.49 -4.51 1.05
CA HIS A 330 16.95 -3.47 1.91
C HIS A 330 15.97 -4.03 2.95
N PRO A 331 15.94 -3.54 4.21
CA PRO A 331 15.09 -4.07 5.28
C PRO A 331 13.58 -4.04 4.96
N GLN A 332 13.12 -3.11 4.12
CA GLN A 332 11.74 -3.08 3.62
C GLN A 332 11.35 -4.37 2.88
N CYS A 333 12.30 -4.99 2.17
CA CYS A 333 12.05 -6.22 1.41
C CYS A 333 11.71 -7.38 2.36
N LEU A 334 12.37 -7.48 3.52
CA LEU A 334 12.05 -8.51 4.52
C LEU A 334 10.61 -8.41 5.03
N SER A 335 10.14 -7.19 5.31
CA SER A 335 8.74 -6.97 5.70
C SER A 335 7.75 -7.31 4.58
N ALA A 336 8.12 -7.04 3.33
CA ALA A 336 7.31 -7.39 2.16
C ALA A 336 7.24 -8.91 1.95
N VAL A 337 8.36 -9.64 2.04
CA VAL A 337 8.40 -11.11 1.96
C VAL A 337 7.42 -11.71 2.95
N LEU A 338 7.52 -11.29 4.21
CA LEU A 338 6.70 -11.87 5.26
C LEU A 338 5.21 -11.54 5.04
N TYR A 339 4.85 -10.30 4.68
CA TYR A 339 3.45 -9.93 4.38
C TYR A 339 2.86 -10.74 3.21
N ILE A 340 3.63 -10.92 2.14
CA ILE A 340 3.15 -11.57 0.91
C ILE A 340 3.16 -13.09 1.01
N TYR A 341 4.13 -13.68 1.70
CA TYR A 341 4.10 -15.11 2.08
C TYR A 341 2.80 -15.45 2.80
N LEU A 342 2.46 -14.61 3.76
CA LEU A 342 1.26 -14.74 4.55
C LEU A 342 -0.04 -14.62 3.73
N ALA A 343 -0.08 -13.70 2.76
CA ALA A 343 -1.20 -13.59 1.82
C ALA A 343 -1.32 -14.80 0.88
N THR A 344 -0.19 -15.31 0.37
CA THR A 344 -0.13 -16.44 -0.56
C THR A 344 -0.47 -17.77 0.12
N VAL A 345 0.02 -18.02 1.34
CA VAL A 345 -0.38 -19.19 2.17
C VAL A 345 -1.89 -19.20 2.37
N THR A 346 -2.45 -18.06 2.78
CA THR A 346 -3.90 -17.94 3.00
C THR A 346 -4.67 -18.29 1.73
N ASN A 347 -4.24 -17.77 0.58
CA ASN A 347 -4.89 -18.03 -0.70
C ASN A 347 -4.75 -19.49 -1.16
N ALA A 348 -3.60 -20.12 -0.93
CA ALA A 348 -3.37 -21.52 -1.28
C ALA A 348 -4.21 -22.47 -0.43
N ILE A 349 -4.33 -22.21 0.88
CA ILE A 349 -5.20 -22.96 1.79
C ILE A 349 -6.65 -22.90 1.30
N THR A 350 -7.11 -21.70 0.99
CA THR A 350 -8.51 -21.47 0.72
C THR A 350 -8.91 -22.02 -0.65
N PHE A 351 -8.14 -21.77 -1.71
CA PHE A 351 -8.39 -22.35 -3.02
C PHE A 351 -8.18 -23.86 -3.05
N GLY A 352 -7.18 -24.38 -2.34
CA GLY A 352 -6.95 -25.81 -2.23
C GLY A 352 -8.09 -26.55 -1.53
N GLY A 353 -8.68 -25.95 -0.48
CA GLY A 353 -9.84 -26.52 0.20
C GLY A 353 -11.08 -26.54 -0.71
N MET A 354 -11.36 -25.43 -1.40
CA MET A 354 -12.48 -25.36 -2.35
C MET A 354 -12.32 -26.31 -3.54
N LEU A 355 -11.09 -26.54 -3.99
CA LEU A 355 -10.77 -27.47 -5.07
C LEU A 355 -10.92 -28.93 -4.62
N GLY A 356 -10.53 -29.24 -3.38
CA GLY A 356 -10.76 -30.55 -2.75
C GLY A 356 -12.24 -30.92 -2.71
N ASP A 357 -13.06 -29.99 -2.21
CA ASP A 357 -14.52 -30.18 -2.15
C ASP A 357 -15.14 -30.34 -3.55
N ALA A 358 -14.65 -29.59 -4.54
CA ALA A 358 -15.19 -29.63 -5.90
C ALA A 358 -14.79 -30.87 -6.71
N THR A 359 -13.66 -31.51 -6.38
CA THR A 359 -13.08 -32.63 -7.15
C THR A 359 -13.12 -33.95 -6.38
N ALA A 360 -13.97 -34.05 -5.35
CA ALA A 360 -14.06 -35.22 -4.47
C ALA A 360 -12.68 -35.68 -3.96
N ASN A 361 -11.83 -34.71 -3.56
CA ASN A 361 -10.45 -34.91 -3.07
C ASN A 361 -9.47 -35.53 -4.07
N MET A 362 -9.76 -35.49 -5.38
CA MET A 362 -8.76 -35.85 -6.42
C MET A 362 -7.61 -34.83 -6.48
N GLN A 363 -7.87 -33.59 -6.06
CA GLN A 363 -6.88 -32.53 -5.95
C GLN A 363 -7.21 -31.67 -4.74
N GLY A 364 -6.28 -31.54 -3.78
CA GLY A 364 -6.55 -30.92 -2.49
C GLY A 364 -5.62 -29.74 -2.18
N VAL A 365 -5.52 -29.48 -0.87
CA VAL A 365 -4.70 -28.40 -0.31
C VAL A 365 -3.22 -28.66 -0.55
N LEU A 366 -2.75 -29.90 -0.38
CA LEU A 366 -1.32 -30.21 -0.48
C LEU A 366 -0.79 -30.01 -1.89
N GLU A 367 -1.52 -30.48 -2.90
CA GLU A 367 -1.19 -30.26 -4.32
C GLU A 367 -1.21 -28.76 -4.65
N SER A 368 -2.13 -28.02 -4.05
CA SER A 368 -2.21 -26.56 -4.22
C SER A 368 -1.01 -25.83 -3.62
N PHE A 369 -0.49 -26.28 -2.47
CA PHE A 369 0.73 -25.73 -1.86
C PHE A 369 1.97 -26.01 -2.71
N LEU A 370 2.17 -27.29 -3.06
CA LEU A 370 3.34 -27.73 -3.79
C LEU A 370 3.39 -27.13 -5.20
N GLY A 371 2.25 -27.07 -5.88
CA GLY A 371 2.15 -26.44 -7.18
C GLY A 371 2.38 -24.92 -7.13
N THR A 372 1.86 -24.22 -6.12
CA THR A 372 2.08 -22.77 -5.98
C THR A 372 3.57 -22.48 -5.71
N ALA A 373 4.21 -23.26 -4.85
CA ALA A 373 5.63 -23.12 -4.55
C ALA A 373 6.50 -23.36 -5.79
N PHE A 374 6.24 -24.44 -6.54
CA PHE A 374 7.01 -24.77 -7.74
C PHE A 374 6.77 -23.77 -8.89
N ALA A 375 5.50 -23.52 -9.25
CA ALA A 375 5.16 -22.64 -10.36
C ALA A 375 5.63 -21.20 -10.09
N GLY A 376 5.44 -20.72 -8.86
CA GLY A 376 5.90 -19.39 -8.45
C GLY A 376 7.42 -19.25 -8.44
N PHE A 377 8.16 -20.26 -7.96
CA PHE A 377 9.62 -20.26 -7.95
C PHE A 377 10.19 -20.13 -9.37
N VAL A 378 9.73 -20.97 -10.30
CA VAL A 378 10.17 -20.95 -11.70
C VAL A 378 9.77 -19.64 -12.36
N PHE A 379 8.55 -19.17 -12.12
CA PHE A 379 8.06 -17.93 -12.70
C PHE A 379 8.87 -16.71 -12.23
N CYS A 380 9.14 -16.52 -10.93
CA CYS A 380 9.95 -15.39 -10.47
C CYS A 380 11.39 -15.37 -11.04
N LEU A 381 11.95 -16.53 -11.39
CA LEU A 381 13.29 -16.62 -12.00
C LEU A 381 13.30 -16.24 -13.47
N PHE A 382 12.29 -16.66 -14.26
CA PHE A 382 12.28 -16.51 -15.72
C PHE A 382 11.28 -15.48 -16.25
N SER A 383 10.39 -14.96 -15.41
CA SER A 383 9.37 -14.01 -15.84
C SER A 383 9.99 -12.68 -16.28
N GLY A 384 9.23 -12.04 -17.15
CA GLY A 384 9.38 -10.65 -17.45
C GLY A 384 9.11 -9.81 -16.22
N GLN A 385 7.87 -9.79 -15.73
CA GLN A 385 7.56 -9.02 -14.52
C GLN A 385 7.74 -9.94 -13.30
N PRO A 386 8.73 -9.74 -12.41
CA PRO A 386 8.87 -10.59 -11.22
C PRO A 386 8.02 -10.14 -10.03
N LEU A 387 7.35 -8.99 -10.14
CA LEU A 387 6.43 -8.49 -9.13
C LEU A 387 5.07 -9.21 -9.15
N THR A 388 4.73 -9.88 -10.26
CA THR A 388 3.55 -10.73 -10.39
C THR A 388 3.73 -12.02 -9.59
N ILE A 389 2.67 -12.43 -8.90
CA ILE A 389 2.63 -13.63 -8.07
C ILE A 389 1.61 -14.58 -8.66
N LEU A 390 2.07 -15.79 -9.00
CA LEU A 390 1.21 -16.86 -9.47
C LEU A 390 0.42 -17.48 -8.32
N SER A 391 -0.87 -17.74 -8.55
CA SER A 391 -1.74 -18.48 -7.64
C SER A 391 -2.94 -19.05 -8.39
N SER A 392 -3.65 -19.99 -7.78
CA SER A 392 -4.95 -20.44 -8.31
C SER A 392 -5.94 -19.27 -8.32
N THR A 393 -6.72 -19.14 -9.40
CA THR A 393 -7.75 -18.09 -9.55
C THR A 393 -9.15 -18.70 -9.55
N GLY A 394 -10.15 -17.87 -9.26
CA GLY A 394 -11.56 -18.29 -9.24
C GLY A 394 -12.07 -18.85 -10.58
N PRO A 395 -11.78 -18.22 -11.73
CA PRO A 395 -12.21 -18.75 -13.03
C PRO A 395 -11.64 -20.13 -13.34
N VAL A 396 -10.36 -20.37 -13.05
CA VAL A 396 -9.73 -21.68 -13.21
C VAL A 396 -10.43 -22.71 -12.32
N LEU A 397 -10.72 -22.40 -11.05
CA LEU A 397 -11.48 -23.30 -10.16
C LEU A 397 -12.86 -23.68 -10.72
N VAL A 398 -13.59 -22.73 -11.32
CA VAL A 398 -14.91 -23.00 -11.91
C VAL A 398 -14.77 -23.94 -13.11
N PHE A 399 -13.77 -23.72 -13.96
CA PHE A 399 -13.49 -24.59 -15.09
C PHE A 399 -13.16 -26.02 -14.62
N GLU A 400 -12.32 -26.16 -13.59
CA GLU A 400 -11.95 -27.47 -13.03
C GLU A 400 -13.16 -28.24 -12.48
N ARG A 401 -14.07 -27.54 -11.80
CA ARG A 401 -15.32 -28.15 -11.30
C ARG A 401 -16.20 -28.66 -12.45
N LEU A 402 -16.33 -27.88 -13.52
CA LEU A 402 -17.10 -28.28 -14.70
C LEU A 402 -16.45 -29.45 -15.42
N LEU A 403 -15.12 -29.41 -15.56
CA LEU A 403 -14.34 -30.49 -16.12
C LEU A 403 -14.53 -31.79 -15.35
N PHE A 404 -14.54 -31.71 -14.01
CA PHE A 404 -14.79 -32.86 -13.14
C PHE A 404 -16.21 -33.41 -13.28
N SER A 405 -17.25 -32.56 -13.27
CA SER A 405 -18.65 -32.98 -13.49
C SER A 405 -18.83 -33.66 -14.86
N PHE A 406 -18.28 -33.05 -15.91
CA PHE A 406 -18.32 -33.59 -17.26
C PHE A 406 -17.61 -34.95 -17.36
N SER A 407 -16.44 -35.08 -16.72
CA SER A 407 -15.70 -36.33 -16.66
C SER A 407 -16.50 -37.43 -15.96
N GLN A 408 -17.21 -37.09 -14.87
CA GLN A 408 -18.04 -38.03 -14.12
C GLN A 408 -19.28 -38.46 -14.89
N GLU A 409 -19.95 -37.54 -15.59
CA GLU A 409 -21.13 -37.82 -16.42
C GLU A 409 -20.80 -38.72 -17.62
N HIS A 410 -19.60 -38.55 -18.21
CA HIS A 410 -19.15 -39.34 -19.35
C HIS A 410 -18.23 -40.52 -18.99
N SER A 411 -18.04 -40.82 -17.70
CA SER A 411 -17.16 -41.90 -17.20
C SER A 411 -15.72 -41.84 -17.73
N LEU A 412 -15.19 -40.64 -17.95
CA LEU A 412 -13.81 -40.41 -18.35
C LEU A 412 -12.91 -40.27 -17.12
N ASP A 413 -11.65 -40.68 -17.24
CA ASP A 413 -10.63 -40.41 -16.22
C ASP A 413 -10.26 -38.93 -16.23
N TYR A 414 -10.63 -38.23 -15.15
CA TYR A 414 -10.46 -36.77 -14.99
C TYR A 414 -9.01 -36.31 -15.16
N LEU A 415 -8.04 -37.04 -14.58
CA LEU A 415 -6.63 -36.64 -14.58
C LEU A 415 -5.99 -36.75 -15.97
N GLU A 416 -6.31 -37.81 -16.72
CA GLU A 416 -5.82 -37.99 -18.09
C GLU A 416 -6.46 -36.96 -19.03
N PHE A 417 -7.77 -36.69 -18.87
CA PHE A 417 -8.45 -35.66 -19.65
C PHE A 417 -7.87 -34.26 -19.39
N ARG A 418 -7.58 -33.95 -18.12
CA ARG A 418 -6.88 -32.73 -17.70
C ARG A 418 -5.49 -32.61 -18.34
N LEU A 419 -4.72 -33.70 -18.38
CA LEU A 419 -3.37 -33.70 -18.96
C LEU A 419 -3.41 -33.26 -20.43
N TRP A 420 -4.30 -33.85 -21.23
CA TRP A 420 -4.43 -33.52 -22.66
C TRP A 420 -4.89 -32.08 -22.89
N ILE A 421 -5.85 -31.59 -22.10
CA ILE A 421 -6.27 -30.18 -22.15
C ILE A 421 -5.08 -29.26 -21.89
N GLY A 422 -4.29 -29.54 -20.85
CA GLY A 422 -3.15 -28.69 -20.51
C GLY A 422 -2.02 -28.70 -21.54
N LEU A 423 -1.79 -29.83 -22.22
CA LEU A 423 -0.83 -29.90 -23.34
C LEU A 423 -1.29 -29.04 -24.52
N TRP A 424 -2.57 -29.10 -24.89
CA TRP A 424 -3.14 -28.23 -25.93
C TRP A 424 -3.11 -26.75 -25.53
N VAL A 425 -3.39 -26.44 -24.27
CA VAL A 425 -3.29 -25.06 -23.75
C VAL A 425 -1.87 -24.54 -23.86
N ALA A 426 -0.86 -25.34 -23.50
CA ALA A 426 0.54 -24.95 -23.65
C ALA A 426 0.92 -24.73 -25.12
N PHE A 427 0.45 -25.60 -26.02
CA PHE A 427 0.65 -25.45 -27.46
C PHE A 427 0.04 -24.14 -27.98
N PHE A 428 -1.24 -23.87 -27.69
CA PHE A 428 -1.87 -22.62 -28.11
C PHE A 428 -1.24 -21.38 -27.46
N GLY A 429 -0.79 -21.49 -26.21
CA GLY A 429 -0.05 -20.42 -25.52
C GLY A 429 1.25 -20.05 -26.26
N VAL A 430 2.03 -21.05 -26.68
CA VAL A 430 3.24 -20.82 -27.49
C VAL A 430 2.90 -20.20 -28.85
N VAL A 431 1.80 -20.62 -29.48
CA VAL A 431 1.31 -20.01 -30.74
C VAL A 431 0.92 -18.54 -30.54
N LEU A 432 0.25 -18.18 -29.44
CA LEU A 432 -0.09 -16.79 -29.12
C LEU A 432 1.16 -15.93 -28.89
N VAL A 433 2.19 -16.48 -28.25
CA VAL A 433 3.49 -15.81 -28.09
C VAL A 433 4.17 -15.62 -29.45
N ALA A 434 4.17 -16.65 -30.30
CA ALA A 434 4.80 -16.60 -31.62
C ALA A 434 4.12 -15.60 -32.57
N THR A 435 2.81 -15.44 -32.45
CA THR A 435 1.99 -14.52 -33.28
C THR A 435 1.92 -13.09 -32.76
N GLU A 436 2.60 -12.79 -31.65
CA GLU A 436 2.60 -11.48 -30.97
C GLU A 436 1.19 -11.02 -30.53
N ALA A 437 0.37 -11.96 -30.03
CA ALA A 437 -1.00 -11.69 -29.60
C ALA A 437 -1.10 -10.65 -28.47
N SER A 438 -0.02 -10.42 -27.70
CA SER A 438 0.04 -9.38 -26.67
C SER A 438 -0.15 -7.96 -27.21
N HIS A 439 -0.13 -7.73 -28.53
CA HIS A 439 -0.55 -6.44 -29.08
C HIS A 439 -2.02 -6.10 -28.75
N LEU A 440 -2.90 -7.12 -28.64
CA LEU A 440 -4.32 -6.95 -28.29
C LEU A 440 -4.52 -6.23 -26.95
N VAL A 441 -3.52 -6.30 -26.08
CA VAL A 441 -3.52 -5.71 -24.75
C VAL A 441 -3.66 -4.18 -24.77
N ARG A 442 -3.28 -3.53 -25.88
CA ARG A 442 -3.48 -2.08 -26.09
C ARG A 442 -4.95 -1.67 -26.09
N TYR A 443 -5.85 -2.59 -26.44
CA TYR A 443 -7.29 -2.31 -26.48
C TYR A 443 -7.94 -2.40 -25.10
N PHE A 444 -7.25 -2.97 -24.09
CA PHE A 444 -7.75 -2.93 -22.72
C PHE A 444 -7.62 -1.52 -22.15
N THR A 445 -8.76 -0.86 -22.01
CA THR A 445 -8.86 0.45 -21.38
C THR A 445 -9.13 0.31 -19.89
N ARG A 446 -8.95 1.40 -19.15
CA ARG A 446 -9.27 1.48 -17.72
C ARG A 446 -10.73 1.06 -17.41
N PHE A 447 -11.64 1.24 -18.37
CA PHE A 447 -13.05 0.86 -18.21
C PHE A 447 -13.23 -0.65 -18.03
N THR A 448 -12.60 -1.45 -18.90
CA THR A 448 -12.73 -2.92 -18.85
C THR A 448 -11.97 -3.49 -17.66
N GLU A 449 -10.80 -2.95 -17.36
CA GLU A 449 -9.97 -3.35 -16.21
C GLU A 449 -10.71 -3.17 -14.86
N GLU A 450 -11.29 -1.99 -14.64
CA GLU A 450 -12.05 -1.70 -13.41
C GLU A 450 -13.33 -2.53 -13.32
N GLY A 451 -14.00 -2.78 -14.45
CA GLY A 451 -15.17 -3.66 -14.52
C GLY A 451 -14.84 -5.10 -14.15
N PHE A 452 -13.74 -5.64 -14.70
CA PHE A 452 -13.27 -7.00 -14.41
C PHE A 452 -12.86 -7.16 -12.94
N CYS A 453 -12.09 -6.20 -12.40
CA CYS A 453 -11.66 -6.24 -11.01
C CYS A 453 -12.85 -6.12 -10.03
N ALA A 454 -13.87 -5.32 -10.38
CA ALA A 454 -15.10 -5.22 -9.61
C ALA A 454 -15.91 -6.51 -9.67
N LEU A 455 -15.98 -7.17 -10.83
CA LEU A 455 -16.66 -8.44 -10.99
C LEU A 455 -16.04 -9.55 -10.14
N ILE A 456 -14.70 -9.71 -10.19
CA ILE A 456 -14.00 -10.69 -9.35
C ILE A 456 -14.26 -10.42 -7.85
N SER A 457 -14.22 -9.14 -7.45
CA SER A 457 -14.48 -8.75 -6.07
C SER A 457 -15.90 -9.12 -5.62
N LEU A 458 -16.91 -8.89 -6.47
CA LEU A 458 -18.29 -9.29 -6.21
C LEU A 458 -18.47 -10.81 -6.17
N ILE A 459 -17.76 -11.55 -7.03
CA ILE A 459 -17.77 -13.02 -7.03
C ILE A 459 -17.26 -13.55 -5.69
N PHE A 460 -16.14 -13.01 -5.18
CA PHE A 460 -15.61 -13.46 -3.88
C PHE A 460 -16.55 -13.15 -2.71
N ILE A 461 -17.17 -11.96 -2.71
CA ILE A 461 -18.17 -11.60 -1.68
C ILE A 461 -19.34 -12.59 -1.75
N TYR A 462 -19.90 -12.84 -2.92
CA TYR A 462 -21.03 -13.74 -3.10
C TYR A 462 -20.70 -15.20 -2.74
N ASP A 463 -19.57 -15.73 -3.22
CA ASP A 463 -19.19 -17.12 -2.97
C ASP A 463 -18.91 -17.39 -1.48
N SER A 464 -18.30 -16.42 -0.78
CA SER A 464 -18.08 -16.51 0.67
C SER A 464 -19.40 -16.58 1.46
N LEU A 465 -20.41 -15.78 1.08
CA LEU A 465 -21.73 -15.79 1.69
C LEU A 465 -22.50 -17.06 1.33
N LYS A 466 -22.46 -17.48 0.06
CA LYS A 466 -23.12 -18.71 -0.41
C LYS A 466 -22.61 -19.94 0.33
N LYS A 467 -21.29 -20.05 0.54
CA LYS A 467 -20.68 -21.17 1.28
C LYS A 467 -21.05 -21.17 2.76
N MET A 468 -21.12 -19.99 3.38
CA MET A 468 -21.62 -19.86 4.75
C MET A 468 -23.07 -20.34 4.86
N LEU A 469 -23.93 -19.93 3.93
CA LEU A 469 -25.33 -20.34 3.89
C LEU A 469 -25.48 -21.84 3.62
N SER A 470 -24.73 -22.42 2.67
CA SER A 470 -24.78 -23.87 2.44
C SER A 470 -24.29 -24.68 3.64
N LEU A 471 -23.36 -24.14 4.43
CA LEU A 471 -22.92 -24.75 5.68
C LEU A 471 -24.02 -24.67 6.75
N ALA A 472 -24.82 -23.60 6.75
CA ALA A 472 -26.01 -23.50 7.60
C ALA A 472 -27.08 -24.53 7.22
N ASP A 473 -27.26 -24.81 5.93
CA ASP A 473 -28.17 -25.85 5.44
C ASP A 473 -27.68 -27.26 5.78
N ALA A 474 -26.35 -27.49 5.75
CA ALA A 474 -25.75 -28.77 6.12
C ALA A 474 -25.86 -29.09 7.63
N PHE A 475 -25.89 -28.06 8.47
CA PHE A 475 -25.98 -28.18 9.93
C PHE A 475 -27.20 -27.41 10.48
N PRO A 476 -28.44 -27.85 10.21
CA PRO A 476 -29.62 -27.05 10.54
C PRO A 476 -29.77 -26.77 12.04
N VAL A 477 -30.17 -25.53 12.38
CA VAL A 477 -30.50 -25.13 13.76
C VAL A 477 -31.85 -25.72 14.16
N ASN A 478 -31.89 -26.40 15.30
CA ASN A 478 -33.15 -26.87 15.88
C ASN A 478 -33.88 -25.71 16.57
N TRP A 479 -34.86 -25.11 15.89
CA TRP A 479 -35.69 -24.03 16.44
C TRP A 479 -36.69 -24.49 17.52
N HIS A 480 -36.95 -25.79 17.65
CA HIS A 480 -37.95 -26.36 18.58
C HIS A 480 -37.31 -26.93 19.85
N TYR A 481 -36.32 -26.24 20.41
CA TYR A 481 -35.64 -26.67 21.62
C TYR A 481 -36.51 -26.42 22.86
N ARG A 482 -36.93 -27.49 23.56
CA ARG A 482 -37.61 -27.41 24.86
C ARG A 482 -36.68 -27.85 25.98
N LEU A 483 -36.46 -26.96 26.96
CA LEU A 483 -35.57 -27.18 28.10
C LEU A 483 -35.96 -28.40 28.96
N ASP A 484 -37.25 -28.75 28.97
CA ASP A 484 -37.78 -29.84 29.80
C ASP A 484 -37.46 -31.26 29.26
N ASN A 485 -37.03 -31.37 28.00
CA ASN A 485 -36.84 -32.65 27.29
C ASN A 485 -35.36 -33.05 27.08
N VAL A 486 -34.42 -32.47 27.81
CA VAL A 486 -32.95 -32.66 27.64
C VAL A 486 -32.53 -34.14 27.62
N THR A 487 -33.17 -35.00 28.41
CA THR A 487 -32.89 -36.44 28.48
C THR A 487 -33.36 -37.23 27.24
N SER A 488 -34.31 -36.70 26.47
CA SER A 488 -34.85 -37.34 25.26
C SER A 488 -34.03 -37.05 23.99
N TYR A 489 -33.14 -36.05 24.04
CA TYR A 489 -32.29 -35.64 22.92
C TYR A 489 -30.92 -36.35 22.95
N SER A 490 -30.89 -37.69 23.08
CA SER A 490 -29.65 -38.47 22.95
C SER A 490 -29.60 -39.24 21.63
N CYS A 491 -28.44 -39.24 20.97
CA CYS A 491 -28.20 -40.07 19.80
C CYS A 491 -27.50 -41.35 20.27
N THR A 492 -28.23 -42.47 20.28
CA THR A 492 -27.68 -43.76 20.71
C THR A 492 -27.41 -44.65 19.49
N CYS A 493 -26.25 -45.29 19.48
CA CYS A 493 -25.89 -46.28 18.47
C CYS A 493 -26.48 -47.64 18.88
N ASN A 494 -27.37 -48.21 18.07
CA ASN A 494 -27.88 -49.56 18.30
C ASN A 494 -27.19 -50.56 17.38
N LEU A 495 -26.35 -51.42 17.96
CA LEU A 495 -25.67 -52.52 17.28
C LEU A 495 -26.51 -53.81 17.41
N ARG A 496 -27.77 -53.80 16.95
CA ARG A 496 -28.71 -54.92 17.17
C ARG A 496 -28.48 -56.17 16.29
N ARG A 497 -27.40 -56.24 15.50
CA ARG A 497 -27.24 -57.33 14.50
C ARG A 497 -26.01 -58.24 14.66
N LEU A 498 -25.25 -58.15 15.76
CA LEU A 498 -24.10 -59.03 16.00
C LEU A 498 -24.20 -59.92 17.23
N PHE A 499 -25.29 -59.85 18.00
CA PHE A 499 -25.60 -60.85 19.03
C PHE A 499 -26.91 -61.55 18.64
N ASP A 500 -26.76 -62.82 18.25
CA ASP A 500 -27.71 -63.85 17.80
C ASP A 500 -28.06 -63.89 16.29
N PRO A 501 -27.70 -65.00 15.60
CA PRO A 501 -27.98 -66.38 16.02
C PRO A 501 -26.72 -67.27 16.06
N ILE A 502 -26.15 -67.48 17.24
CA ILE A 502 -25.30 -68.68 17.47
C ILE A 502 -25.84 -69.53 18.63
N LEU A 503 -26.77 -69.02 19.43
CA LEU A 503 -27.38 -69.75 20.55
C LEU A 503 -28.82 -70.24 20.30
N THR A 504 -29.15 -70.64 19.07
CA THR A 504 -30.46 -71.29 18.77
C THR A 504 -30.36 -72.65 18.08
N CYS A 505 -29.18 -73.31 18.13
CA CYS A 505 -29.00 -74.63 17.53
C CYS A 505 -28.79 -75.79 18.53
N LEU A 506 -28.93 -75.60 19.86
CA LEU A 506 -28.62 -76.68 20.80
C LEU A 506 -29.64 -77.06 21.90
N THR A 507 -30.86 -76.54 21.94
CA THR A 507 -31.87 -77.11 22.86
C THR A 507 -33.28 -77.04 22.30
N SER A 508 -33.66 -78.07 21.54
CA SER A 508 -35.05 -78.52 21.46
C SER A 508 -35.27 -79.53 22.59
N LEU A 509 -36.07 -79.18 23.61
CA LEU A 509 -37.09 -80.04 24.23
C LEU A 509 -37.71 -79.38 25.48
N HIS A 510 -39.03 -79.17 25.39
CA HIS A 510 -40.07 -79.17 26.44
C HIS A 510 -40.36 -77.97 27.39
N HIS A 511 -41.67 -77.63 27.38
CA HIS A 511 -42.59 -77.00 28.36
C HIS A 511 -42.72 -75.45 28.52
N PRO A 512 -43.95 -74.91 28.75
CA PRO A 512 -44.28 -73.47 28.92
C PRO A 512 -44.54 -73.10 30.43
N PRO A 513 -45.01 -71.87 30.79
CA PRO A 513 -44.27 -70.59 30.92
C PRO A 513 -44.33 -69.97 32.35
N LEU A 514 -43.73 -68.76 32.53
CA LEU A 514 -43.85 -67.72 33.61
C LEU A 514 -42.61 -67.54 34.55
N PRO A 515 -42.40 -66.37 35.19
CA PRO A 515 -41.81 -65.16 34.61
C PRO A 515 -40.60 -64.65 35.43
N SER A 516 -39.56 -64.09 34.83
CA SER A 516 -38.54 -63.38 35.62
C SER A 516 -37.99 -62.16 34.92
N ILE A 517 -38.34 -61.02 35.53
CA ILE A 517 -37.66 -59.73 35.55
C ILE A 517 -36.17 -59.89 35.29
N GLN A 518 -35.69 -59.44 34.13
CA GLN A 518 -34.31 -59.01 33.95
C GLN A 518 -34.28 -57.76 33.08
N SER A 519 -33.75 -56.71 33.68
CA SER A 519 -33.41 -55.42 33.10
C SER A 519 -32.64 -55.57 31.77
N PRO A 520 -32.85 -54.68 30.79
CA PRO A 520 -32.02 -54.70 29.59
C PRO A 520 -30.57 -54.33 29.95
N PRO A 521 -29.55 -55.06 29.45
CA PRO A 521 -28.15 -54.72 29.68
C PRO A 521 -27.82 -53.41 28.98
N ALA A 522 -27.13 -52.54 29.71
CA ALA A 522 -26.64 -51.25 29.25
C ALA A 522 -25.75 -51.41 28.01
N ALA A 523 -26.12 -50.74 26.92
CA ALA A 523 -25.25 -50.57 25.76
C ALA A 523 -24.02 -49.72 26.14
N PRO A 524 -22.82 -50.02 25.63
CA PRO A 524 -21.62 -49.22 25.94
C PRO A 524 -21.77 -47.81 25.37
N ALA A 525 -21.94 -46.83 26.27
CA ALA A 525 -21.89 -45.41 25.96
C ALA A 525 -20.43 -45.02 25.64
N GLY A 526 -20.12 -44.82 24.36
CA GLY A 526 -18.77 -44.37 23.96
C GLY A 526 -18.36 -44.54 22.50
N LEU A 527 -19.21 -45.10 21.62
CA LEU A 527 -18.87 -45.17 20.18
C LEU A 527 -19.21 -43.86 19.46
N SER A 528 -18.25 -43.33 18.70
CA SER A 528 -18.45 -42.19 17.79
C SER A 528 -19.43 -42.55 16.66
N ARG A 529 -20.19 -41.54 16.17
CA ARG A 529 -21.19 -41.67 15.09
C ARG A 529 -20.65 -42.39 13.85
N THR A 530 -19.40 -42.13 13.47
CA THR A 530 -18.75 -42.75 12.29
C THR A 530 -18.34 -44.20 12.54
N GLN A 531 -17.92 -44.53 13.77
CA GLN A 531 -17.58 -45.90 14.18
C GLN A 531 -18.83 -46.79 14.29
N CYS A 532 -19.97 -46.21 14.66
CA CYS A 532 -21.26 -46.90 14.68
C CYS A 532 -21.71 -47.33 13.27
N LEU A 533 -21.69 -46.39 12.31
CA LEU A 533 -22.09 -46.64 10.93
C LEU A 533 -21.11 -47.59 10.21
N GLY A 534 -19.80 -47.44 10.45
CA GLY A 534 -18.78 -48.34 9.88
C GLY A 534 -18.87 -49.79 10.37
N ARG A 535 -19.50 -50.02 11.53
CA ARG A 535 -19.77 -51.36 12.08
C ARG A 535 -21.20 -51.87 11.80
N GLY A 536 -21.94 -51.20 10.91
CA GLY A 536 -23.30 -51.61 10.51
C GLY A 536 -24.39 -51.33 11.56
N GLY A 537 -24.15 -50.42 12.51
CA GLY A 537 -25.14 -49.99 13.50
C GLY A 537 -26.11 -48.92 12.97
N HIS A 538 -27.33 -48.89 13.51
CA HIS A 538 -28.32 -47.85 13.21
C HIS A 538 -28.34 -46.79 14.33
N LEU A 539 -28.36 -45.52 13.94
CA LEU A 539 -28.45 -44.37 14.85
C LEU A 539 -29.92 -44.13 15.21
N LEU A 540 -30.27 -44.17 16.50
CA LEU A 540 -31.61 -43.93 17.01
C LEU A 540 -31.61 -42.67 17.90
N GLY A 541 -32.47 -41.70 17.57
CA GLY A 541 -32.67 -40.46 18.32
C GLY A 541 -33.05 -39.29 17.43
N THR A 542 -33.89 -38.37 17.94
CA THR A 542 -34.27 -37.13 17.23
C THR A 542 -33.08 -36.19 17.06
N SER A 543 -32.05 -36.30 17.91
CA SER A 543 -30.80 -35.56 17.89
C SER A 543 -29.70 -36.12 17.00
N CYS A 544 -29.90 -37.26 16.33
CA CYS A 544 -28.90 -37.81 15.44
C CYS A 544 -28.75 -37.05 14.11
N GLN A 545 -29.76 -36.24 13.72
CA GLN A 545 -29.73 -35.50 12.45
C GLN A 545 -29.13 -34.10 12.57
N TYR A 546 -29.06 -33.52 13.78
CA TYR A 546 -28.55 -32.17 14.01
C TYR A 546 -27.33 -32.17 14.93
N VAL A 547 -26.33 -31.35 14.63
CA VAL A 547 -25.24 -31.05 15.56
C VAL A 547 -25.53 -29.66 16.14
N PRO A 548 -25.82 -29.55 17.45
CA PRO A 548 -26.17 -28.26 18.05
C PRO A 548 -25.00 -27.27 17.97
N ASP A 549 -25.32 -25.97 17.88
CA ASP A 549 -24.43 -24.81 18.00
C ASP A 549 -23.34 -24.60 16.93
N VAL A 550 -23.09 -25.58 16.04
CA VAL A 550 -22.05 -25.48 14.98
C VAL A 550 -22.29 -24.34 14.00
N THR A 551 -23.55 -24.06 13.63
CA THR A 551 -23.87 -22.97 12.71
C THR A 551 -23.73 -21.61 13.34
N LEU A 552 -24.24 -21.43 14.55
CA LEU A 552 -24.13 -20.17 15.28
C LEU A 552 -22.67 -19.80 15.53
N ILE A 553 -21.83 -20.77 15.94
CA ILE A 553 -20.40 -20.50 16.10
C ILE A 553 -19.71 -20.24 14.76
N SER A 554 -20.12 -20.91 13.68
CA SER A 554 -19.57 -20.66 12.33
C SER A 554 -19.86 -19.23 11.85
N PHE A 555 -21.08 -18.72 12.08
CA PHE A 555 -21.42 -17.31 11.80
C PHE A 555 -20.61 -16.33 12.67
N LEU A 556 -20.38 -16.66 13.94
CA LEU A 556 -19.60 -15.84 14.85
C LEU A 556 -18.12 -15.80 14.46
N LEU A 557 -17.52 -16.95 14.10
CA LEU A 557 -16.15 -17.04 13.60
C LEU A 557 -16.00 -16.32 12.26
N PHE A 558 -16.97 -16.46 11.35
CA PHE A 558 -16.98 -15.76 10.06
C PHE A 558 -17.03 -14.24 10.22
N GLY A 559 -18.05 -13.73 10.92
CA GLY A 559 -18.24 -12.30 11.15
C GLY A 559 -17.14 -11.70 12.01
N GLY A 560 -16.71 -12.42 13.06
CA GLY A 560 -15.63 -12.03 13.95
C GLY A 560 -14.30 -11.87 13.22
N THR A 561 -13.94 -12.83 12.35
CA THR A 561 -12.72 -12.75 11.55
C THR A 561 -12.75 -11.56 10.59
N PHE A 562 -13.88 -11.31 9.91
CA PHE A 562 -14.05 -10.17 9.02
C PHE A 562 -13.92 -8.82 9.75
N LEU A 563 -14.61 -8.68 10.89
CA LEU A 563 -14.58 -7.46 11.70
C LEU A 563 -13.18 -7.20 12.26
N PHE A 564 -12.52 -8.24 12.77
CA PHE A 564 -11.19 -8.12 13.34
C PHE A 564 -10.13 -7.81 12.27
N CYS A 565 -10.17 -8.44 11.09
CA CYS A 565 -9.36 -8.04 9.92
C CYS A 565 -9.54 -6.56 9.58
N THR A 566 -10.80 -6.10 9.50
CA THR A 566 -11.13 -4.71 9.16
C THR A 566 -10.63 -3.72 10.22
N ALA A 567 -10.78 -4.07 11.50
CA ALA A 567 -10.31 -3.26 12.63
C ALA A 567 -8.78 -3.14 12.62
N LEU A 568 -8.06 -4.25 12.46
CA LEU A 568 -6.59 -4.27 12.37
C LEU A 568 -6.08 -3.55 11.11
N LYS A 569 -6.81 -3.58 9.99
CA LYS A 569 -6.46 -2.77 8.81
C LYS A 569 -6.68 -1.28 9.06
N ARG A 570 -7.81 -0.88 9.67
CA ARG A 570 -8.09 0.51 10.07
C ARG A 570 -7.09 1.04 11.11
N PHE A 571 -6.44 0.16 11.86
CA PHE A 571 -5.36 0.52 12.78
C PHE A 571 -4.25 1.32 12.07
N ARG A 572 -4.03 1.13 10.75
CA ARG A 572 -3.02 1.89 9.98
C ARG A 572 -3.20 3.40 10.03
N SER A 573 -4.43 3.91 10.16
CA SER A 573 -4.72 5.34 10.24
C SER A 573 -4.86 5.83 11.69
N SER A 574 -4.78 4.93 12.67
CA SER A 574 -4.88 5.26 14.10
C SER A 574 -3.75 6.18 14.55
N ARG A 575 -4.05 7.06 15.51
CA ARG A 575 -3.12 8.04 16.11
C ARG A 575 -2.45 7.53 17.38
N TYR A 576 -2.90 6.42 17.96
CA TYR A 576 -2.48 5.96 19.28
C TYR A 576 -1.11 5.28 19.33
N PHE A 577 -0.56 4.81 18.19
CA PHE A 577 0.67 4.01 18.15
C PHE A 577 1.76 4.59 17.25
N PRO A 578 3.04 4.27 17.51
CA PRO A 578 4.15 4.63 16.63
C PRO A 578 3.95 4.09 15.21
N VAL A 579 4.44 4.84 14.20
CA VAL A 579 4.27 4.50 12.77
C VAL A 579 4.77 3.09 12.43
N GLY A 580 5.87 2.65 13.05
CA GLY A 580 6.43 1.31 12.83
C GLY A 580 5.50 0.18 13.30
N VAL A 581 5.04 0.23 14.55
CA VAL A 581 4.10 -0.76 15.12
C VAL A 581 2.80 -0.77 14.35
N ARG A 582 2.29 0.43 14.01
CA ARG A 582 1.06 0.60 13.25
C ARG A 582 1.11 -0.03 11.86
N LYS A 583 2.24 0.13 11.17
CA LYS A 583 2.49 -0.49 9.86
C LYS A 583 2.56 -2.02 10.01
N LEU A 584 3.38 -2.49 10.96
CA LEU A 584 3.54 -3.92 11.25
C LEU A 584 2.19 -4.60 11.52
N VAL A 585 1.41 -4.10 12.48
CA VAL A 585 0.10 -4.69 12.86
C VAL A 585 -0.90 -4.66 11.71
N SER A 586 -0.92 -3.60 10.90
CA SER A 586 -1.79 -3.52 9.73
C SER A 586 -1.38 -4.49 8.61
N ASP A 587 -0.08 -4.75 8.47
CA ASP A 587 0.44 -5.70 7.50
C ASP A 587 0.11 -7.15 7.95
N PHE A 588 0.18 -7.46 9.26
CA PHE A 588 -0.19 -8.77 9.84
C PHE A 588 -1.68 -8.97 10.12
N ALA A 589 -2.55 -8.01 9.76
CA ALA A 589 -3.95 -7.99 10.15
C ALA A 589 -4.71 -9.30 9.88
N VAL A 590 -4.52 -9.90 8.70
CA VAL A 590 -5.27 -11.09 8.27
C VAL A 590 -4.90 -12.32 9.09
N ILE A 591 -3.62 -12.52 9.41
CA ILE A 591 -3.18 -13.72 10.17
C ILE A 591 -3.33 -13.56 11.65
N LEU A 592 -3.12 -12.37 12.18
CA LEU A 592 -3.53 -12.10 13.56
C LEU A 592 -5.01 -12.43 13.72
N ALA A 593 -5.84 -12.15 12.71
CA ALA A 593 -7.24 -12.54 12.73
C ALA A 593 -7.50 -14.04 12.59
N ILE A 594 -6.82 -14.75 11.68
CA ILE A 594 -6.93 -16.21 11.60
C ILE A 594 -6.51 -16.85 12.93
N LEU A 595 -5.37 -16.47 13.49
CA LEU A 595 -4.85 -17.01 14.76
C LEU A 595 -5.78 -16.69 15.93
N ALA A 596 -6.30 -15.46 16.02
CA ALA A 596 -7.25 -15.08 17.06
C ALA A 596 -8.53 -15.91 16.96
N SER A 597 -9.13 -16.03 15.78
CA SER A 597 -10.34 -16.82 15.59
C SER A 597 -10.11 -18.32 15.76
N CYS A 598 -8.95 -18.86 15.38
CA CYS A 598 -8.57 -20.25 15.67
C CYS A 598 -8.37 -20.48 17.17
N THR A 599 -7.83 -19.50 17.90
CA THR A 599 -7.68 -19.58 19.36
C THR A 599 -9.06 -19.61 20.02
N VAL A 600 -10.01 -18.80 19.54
CA VAL A 600 -11.41 -18.82 20.01
C VAL A 600 -12.06 -20.18 19.73
N ASP A 601 -11.90 -20.75 18.53
CA ASP A 601 -12.39 -22.10 18.20
C ASP A 601 -11.79 -23.18 19.10
N ALA A 602 -10.47 -23.13 19.33
CA ALA A 602 -9.76 -24.07 20.19
C ALA A 602 -10.17 -23.99 21.66
N VAL A 603 -10.43 -22.79 22.19
CA VAL A 603 -10.90 -22.58 23.57
C VAL A 603 -12.34 -23.06 23.75
N LEU A 604 -13.19 -22.91 22.73
CA LEU A 604 -14.58 -23.36 22.78
C LEU A 604 -14.72 -24.87 22.55
N GLY A 605 -13.74 -25.53 21.91
CA GLY A 605 -13.66 -26.98 21.81
C GLY A 605 -14.77 -27.65 20.98
N LEU A 606 -15.42 -26.91 20.07
CA LEU A 606 -16.53 -27.41 19.25
C LEU A 606 -16.05 -28.14 17.98
N GLU A 607 -16.84 -29.10 17.48
CA GLU A 607 -16.58 -29.85 16.25
C GLU A 607 -16.90 -29.02 14.99
N THR A 608 -16.21 -27.90 14.80
CA THR A 608 -16.31 -27.11 13.56
C THR A 608 -15.66 -27.84 12.37
N PRO A 609 -16.12 -27.62 11.13
CA PRO A 609 -15.51 -28.24 9.95
C PRO A 609 -14.11 -27.65 9.73
N LYS A 610 -13.10 -28.52 9.90
CA LYS A 610 -11.67 -28.19 9.80
C LYS A 610 -11.08 -28.68 8.48
N LEU A 611 -9.98 -28.05 8.09
CA LEU A 611 -9.25 -28.41 6.88
C LEU A 611 -8.65 -29.84 6.98
N LEU A 612 -8.96 -30.70 6.01
CA LEU A 612 -8.39 -32.05 5.91
C LEU A 612 -7.04 -31.98 5.19
N VAL A 613 -5.94 -32.02 5.94
CA VAL A 613 -4.58 -32.07 5.38
C VAL A 613 -3.87 -33.35 5.87
N PRO A 614 -3.35 -34.19 4.97
CA PRO A 614 -2.55 -35.35 5.36
C PRO A 614 -1.23 -34.89 6.01
N SER A 615 -0.81 -35.59 7.08
CA SER A 615 0.44 -35.31 7.80
C SER A 615 1.69 -35.79 7.06
N GLU A 616 1.52 -36.58 5.99
CA GLU A 616 2.59 -37.08 5.13
C GLU A 616 2.48 -36.47 3.73
N LEU A 617 3.61 -36.30 3.03
CA LEU A 617 3.69 -35.84 1.62
C LEU A 617 3.15 -36.91 0.66
N LYS A 618 1.86 -37.22 0.75
CA LYS A 618 1.14 -38.13 -0.13
C LYS A 618 0.01 -37.37 -0.84
N PRO A 619 -0.32 -37.74 -2.09
CA PRO A 619 -1.49 -37.20 -2.76
C PRO A 619 -2.73 -37.35 -1.88
N THR A 620 -3.65 -36.38 -1.97
CA THR A 620 -4.84 -36.32 -1.11
C THR A 620 -5.71 -37.57 -1.26
N ASN A 621 -5.74 -38.18 -2.45
CA ASN A 621 -6.36 -39.48 -2.68
C ASN A 621 -5.30 -40.60 -2.76
N PRO A 622 -5.38 -41.66 -1.93
CA PRO A 622 -4.42 -42.78 -1.95
C PRO A 622 -4.46 -43.61 -3.25
N ALA A 623 -5.49 -43.46 -4.08
CA ALA A 623 -5.62 -44.16 -5.36
C ALA A 623 -4.71 -43.61 -6.48
N ARG A 624 -3.93 -42.54 -6.22
CA ARG A 624 -3.22 -41.76 -7.24
C ARG A 624 -1.71 -41.65 -6.96
N GLY A 625 -0.90 -41.66 -8.02
CA GLY A 625 0.53 -41.26 -8.00
C GLY A 625 0.76 -39.78 -8.37
N TRP A 626 1.99 -39.28 -8.17
CA TRP A 626 2.34 -37.89 -8.51
C TRP A 626 2.44 -37.62 -10.02
N ILE A 627 2.71 -38.63 -10.84
CA ILE A 627 2.80 -38.50 -12.30
C ILE A 627 1.56 -39.11 -12.93
N VAL A 628 0.93 -38.36 -13.84
CA VAL A 628 -0.20 -38.83 -14.63
C VAL A 628 0.31 -39.43 -15.94
N PHE A 629 -0.08 -40.66 -16.25
CA PHE A 629 0.30 -41.32 -17.50
C PHE A 629 -0.67 -40.94 -18.64
N PRO A 630 -0.17 -40.62 -19.84
CA PRO A 630 -0.97 -40.07 -20.95
C PRO A 630 -1.85 -41.08 -21.71
N PHE A 631 -1.77 -42.38 -21.38
CA PHE A 631 -2.57 -43.45 -21.99
C PHE A 631 -3.00 -44.47 -20.92
N GLY A 632 -3.99 -44.07 -20.11
CA GLY A 632 -4.47 -44.85 -18.97
C GLY A 632 -5.69 -45.69 -19.31
N ALA A 633 -6.87 -45.09 -19.22
CA ALA A 633 -8.15 -45.75 -19.49
C ALA A 633 -8.99 -45.02 -20.54
N ASN A 634 -8.65 -43.78 -20.90
CA ASN A 634 -9.44 -43.02 -21.86
C ASN A 634 -9.18 -43.44 -23.32
N PRO A 635 -10.21 -43.39 -24.19
CA PRO A 635 -10.04 -43.59 -25.62
C PRO A 635 -9.13 -42.54 -26.28
N TRP A 636 -8.39 -42.93 -27.31
CA TRP A 636 -7.48 -42.04 -28.05
C TRP A 636 -8.17 -40.78 -28.64
N TRP A 637 -9.46 -40.86 -28.98
CA TRP A 637 -10.20 -39.72 -29.54
C TRP A 637 -10.39 -38.58 -28.53
N VAL A 638 -10.28 -38.86 -27.23
CA VAL A 638 -10.35 -37.84 -26.16
C VAL A 638 -9.20 -36.82 -26.30
N CYS A 639 -8.04 -37.25 -26.80
CA CYS A 639 -6.93 -36.34 -27.12
C CYS A 639 -7.34 -35.27 -28.14
N LEU A 640 -8.09 -35.61 -29.19
CA LEU A 640 -8.54 -34.64 -30.20
C LEU A 640 -9.68 -33.76 -29.68
N VAL A 641 -10.65 -34.36 -28.98
CA VAL A 641 -11.80 -33.63 -28.41
C VAL A 641 -11.36 -32.62 -27.34
N SER A 642 -10.30 -32.94 -26.58
CA SER A 642 -9.75 -32.05 -25.55
C SER A 642 -9.23 -30.71 -26.08
N ALA A 643 -8.97 -30.58 -27.39
CA ALA A 643 -8.59 -29.32 -28.02
C ALA A 643 -9.68 -28.24 -27.88
N VAL A 644 -10.96 -28.62 -27.88
CA VAL A 644 -12.07 -27.65 -27.80
C VAL A 644 -12.13 -26.98 -26.42
N PRO A 645 -12.16 -27.71 -25.28
CA PRO A 645 -12.00 -27.10 -23.96
C PRO A 645 -10.67 -26.36 -23.80
N ALA A 646 -9.59 -26.83 -24.43
CA ALA A 646 -8.28 -26.20 -24.34
C ALA A 646 -8.24 -24.79 -24.97
N VAL A 647 -8.92 -24.57 -26.10
CA VAL A 647 -9.03 -23.22 -26.69
C VAL A 647 -9.65 -22.25 -25.69
N LEU A 648 -10.72 -22.67 -25.02
CA LEU A 648 -11.38 -21.83 -24.02
C LEU A 648 -10.47 -21.51 -22.83
N VAL A 649 -9.79 -22.51 -22.28
CA VAL A 649 -8.84 -22.33 -21.16
C VAL A 649 -7.68 -21.44 -21.58
N THR A 650 -7.21 -21.56 -22.82
CA THR A 650 -6.15 -20.69 -23.35
C THR A 650 -6.59 -19.23 -23.37
N ILE A 651 -7.82 -18.94 -23.84
CA ILE A 651 -8.36 -17.58 -23.83
C ILE A 651 -8.48 -17.06 -22.39
N LEU A 652 -8.97 -17.89 -21.46
CA LEU A 652 -9.08 -17.51 -20.05
C LEU A 652 -7.71 -17.14 -19.45
N ILE A 653 -6.70 -17.99 -19.64
CA ILE A 653 -5.35 -17.76 -19.11
C ILE A 653 -4.71 -16.55 -19.77
N PHE A 654 -4.89 -16.37 -21.07
CA PHE A 654 -4.41 -15.20 -21.79
C PHE A 654 -5.01 -13.92 -21.21
N MET A 655 -6.33 -13.88 -20.98
CA MET A 655 -7.01 -12.72 -20.39
C MET A 655 -6.51 -12.43 -18.98
N ASP A 656 -6.51 -13.42 -18.09
CA ASP A 656 -6.05 -13.24 -16.70
C ASP A 656 -4.58 -12.77 -16.63
N GLN A 657 -3.69 -13.37 -17.43
CA GLN A 657 -2.26 -13.04 -17.44
C GLN A 657 -1.97 -11.67 -18.06
N GLN A 658 -2.67 -11.28 -19.13
CA GLN A 658 -2.41 -9.99 -19.77
C GLN A 658 -3.06 -8.83 -19.02
N ILE A 659 -4.28 -9.01 -18.50
CA ILE A 659 -4.93 -7.96 -17.67
C ILE A 659 -4.03 -7.67 -16.47
N THR A 660 -3.62 -8.69 -15.71
CA THR A 660 -2.72 -8.52 -14.54
C THR A 660 -1.43 -7.79 -14.89
N ALA A 661 -0.79 -8.14 -16.01
CA ALA A 661 0.42 -7.48 -16.47
C ALA A 661 0.20 -5.99 -16.79
N VAL A 662 -0.95 -5.60 -17.36
CA VAL A 662 -1.29 -4.19 -17.60
C VAL A 662 -1.54 -3.43 -16.31
N ILE A 663 -2.30 -4.02 -15.37
CA ILE A 663 -2.60 -3.38 -14.08
C ILE A 663 -1.30 -3.00 -13.36
N LEU A 664 -0.31 -3.90 -13.38
CA LEU A 664 0.96 -3.69 -12.69
C LEU A 664 1.87 -2.70 -13.43
N ASN A 665 1.88 -2.74 -14.76
CA ASN A 665 2.74 -1.87 -15.57
C ASN A 665 2.14 -0.47 -15.81
N ARG A 666 1.23 -0.02 -14.95
CA ARG A 666 0.67 1.34 -15.03
C ARG A 666 1.75 2.40 -14.81
N ARG A 667 1.69 3.46 -15.63
CA ARG A 667 2.56 4.63 -15.51
C ARG A 667 2.43 5.38 -14.18
N GLU A 668 1.27 5.26 -13.53
CA GLU A 668 1.02 5.80 -12.18
C GLU A 668 2.06 5.29 -11.16
N TYR A 669 2.58 4.07 -11.36
CA TYR A 669 3.57 3.45 -10.47
C TYR A 669 5.03 3.82 -10.77
N LYS A 670 5.30 4.60 -11.82
CA LYS A 670 6.66 5.08 -12.20
C LYS A 670 7.71 3.96 -12.21
N LEU A 671 7.36 2.82 -12.80
CA LEU A 671 8.26 1.69 -13.01
C LEU A 671 9.41 2.06 -13.96
N GLN A 672 10.61 1.56 -13.68
CA GLN A 672 11.84 1.94 -14.39
C GLN A 672 12.30 0.85 -15.36
N LYS A 673 12.12 -0.42 -14.99
CA LYS A 673 12.44 -1.58 -15.82
C LYS A 673 11.18 -1.90 -16.63
N GLY A 674 11.17 -1.51 -17.91
CA GLY A 674 10.01 -1.63 -18.83
C GLY A 674 9.38 -3.04 -18.87
N ALA A 675 8.18 -3.17 -19.43
CA ALA A 675 7.31 -4.35 -19.31
C ALA A 675 7.82 -5.59 -20.09
N GLY A 676 7.23 -6.77 -19.87
CA GLY A 676 7.66 -8.04 -20.51
C GLY A 676 6.51 -9.02 -20.72
N PHE A 677 5.53 -8.64 -21.54
CA PHE A 677 4.25 -9.34 -21.71
C PHE A 677 4.37 -10.70 -22.40
N HIS A 678 5.27 -10.84 -23.39
CA HIS A 678 5.43 -12.09 -24.15
C HIS A 678 6.19 -13.12 -23.32
N LEU A 679 7.20 -12.66 -22.58
CA LEU A 679 8.02 -13.52 -21.72
C LEU A 679 7.20 -14.11 -20.57
N ASP A 680 6.32 -13.31 -19.96
CA ASP A 680 5.40 -13.78 -18.92
C ASP A 680 4.45 -14.86 -19.43
N LEU A 681 3.83 -14.64 -20.61
CA LEU A 681 2.91 -15.60 -21.22
C LEU A 681 3.60 -16.91 -21.61
N LEU A 682 4.84 -16.83 -22.13
CA LEU A 682 5.63 -18.02 -22.45
C LEU A 682 5.95 -18.84 -21.20
N CYS A 683 6.38 -18.16 -20.12
CA CYS A 683 6.72 -18.82 -18.87
C CYS A 683 5.51 -19.55 -18.27
N VAL A 684 4.34 -18.90 -18.26
CA VAL A 684 3.08 -19.55 -17.84
C VAL A 684 2.73 -20.74 -18.73
N SER A 685 2.84 -20.60 -20.06
CA SER A 685 2.54 -21.70 -21.01
C SER A 685 3.42 -22.93 -20.78
N LEU A 686 4.71 -22.75 -20.50
CA LEU A 686 5.64 -23.84 -20.16
C LEU A 686 5.30 -24.47 -18.80
N LEU A 687 4.90 -23.67 -17.82
CA LEU A 687 4.47 -24.15 -16.50
C LEU A 687 3.19 -24.99 -16.57
N MET A 688 2.30 -24.72 -17.54
CA MET A 688 1.10 -25.53 -17.77
C MET A 688 1.44 -26.98 -18.15
N VAL A 689 2.53 -27.21 -18.89
CA VAL A 689 2.98 -28.58 -19.21
C VAL A 689 3.36 -29.31 -17.93
N VAL A 690 4.19 -28.70 -17.10
CA VAL A 690 4.71 -29.35 -15.88
C VAL A 690 3.60 -29.59 -14.86
N THR A 691 2.72 -28.59 -14.64
CA THR A 691 1.58 -28.71 -13.71
C THR A 691 0.57 -29.74 -14.19
N SER A 692 0.34 -29.89 -15.50
CA SER A 692 -0.53 -30.93 -16.04
C SER A 692 0.05 -32.35 -15.92
N VAL A 693 1.34 -32.55 -16.19
CA VAL A 693 1.98 -33.88 -16.07
C VAL A 693 2.00 -34.38 -14.64
N THR A 694 2.24 -33.47 -13.70
CA THR A 694 2.20 -33.74 -12.24
C THR A 694 0.78 -33.75 -11.67
N GLY A 695 -0.22 -33.38 -12.49
CA GLY A 695 -1.62 -33.15 -12.10
C GLY A 695 -1.76 -32.24 -10.88
N LEU A 696 -0.95 -31.19 -10.83
CA LEU A 696 -1.10 -30.04 -9.94
C LEU A 696 -2.11 -29.06 -10.55
N PRO A 697 -2.69 -28.15 -9.74
CA PRO A 697 -3.56 -27.10 -10.26
C PRO A 697 -2.85 -26.23 -11.29
N TRP A 698 -3.64 -25.62 -12.18
CA TRP A 698 -3.12 -24.61 -13.09
C TRP A 698 -3.03 -23.27 -12.38
N TYR A 699 -1.92 -22.56 -12.60
CA TYR A 699 -1.61 -21.30 -11.92
C TYR A 699 -1.53 -20.16 -12.92
N VAL A 700 -2.14 -19.04 -12.56
CA VAL A 700 -2.13 -17.80 -13.35
C VAL A 700 -1.79 -16.64 -12.40
N SER A 701 -1.43 -15.48 -12.94
CA SER A 701 -1.14 -14.29 -12.13
C SER A 701 -2.35 -13.86 -11.29
N ALA A 702 -2.14 -13.68 -9.99
CA ALA A 702 -3.16 -13.17 -9.07
C ALA A 702 -3.08 -11.64 -8.98
N THR A 703 -4.09 -10.93 -9.51
CA THR A 703 -4.16 -9.45 -9.53
C THR A 703 -3.99 -8.82 -8.14
N VAL A 704 -4.83 -9.22 -7.19
CA VAL A 704 -4.91 -8.59 -5.86
C VAL A 704 -3.63 -8.80 -5.05
N ILE A 705 -3.06 -10.00 -5.09
CA ILE A 705 -1.83 -10.33 -4.36
C ILE A 705 -0.63 -9.61 -4.99
N SER A 706 -0.56 -9.55 -6.33
CA SER A 706 0.50 -8.84 -7.04
C SER A 706 0.45 -7.32 -6.80
N LEU A 707 -0.74 -6.73 -6.76
CA LEU A 707 -0.93 -5.32 -6.38
C LEU A 707 -0.49 -5.05 -4.94
N ALA A 708 -0.83 -5.94 -4.00
CA ALA A 708 -0.41 -5.82 -2.61
C ALA A 708 1.11 -5.95 -2.46
N HIS A 709 1.74 -6.85 -3.23
CA HIS A 709 3.19 -7.00 -3.29
C HIS A 709 3.87 -5.72 -3.80
N MET A 710 3.33 -5.15 -4.87
CA MET A 710 3.81 -3.91 -5.45
C MET A 710 3.67 -2.71 -4.49
N ASP A 711 2.53 -2.57 -3.80
CA ASP A 711 2.32 -1.49 -2.81
C ASP A 711 3.24 -1.64 -1.58
N SER A 712 3.57 -2.87 -1.17
CA SER A 712 4.54 -3.10 -0.09
C SER A 712 5.96 -2.62 -0.42
N LEU A 713 6.30 -2.58 -1.72
CA LEU A 713 7.60 -2.17 -2.28
C LEU A 713 7.64 -0.70 -2.71
N ARG A 714 6.58 0.07 -2.40
CA ARG A 714 6.48 1.51 -2.64
C ARG A 714 7.60 2.28 -1.93
N LYS A 715 8.32 3.12 -2.68
CA LYS A 715 9.27 4.10 -2.14
C LYS A 715 8.57 5.44 -1.93
N GLU A 716 8.45 5.83 -0.67
CA GLU A 716 8.03 7.17 -0.26
C GLU A 716 9.26 8.01 0.05
N SER A 717 9.25 9.29 -0.31
CA SER A 717 10.39 10.18 -0.05
C SER A 717 10.58 10.40 1.46
N ALA A 718 11.79 10.12 1.96
CA ALA A 718 12.14 10.35 3.36
C ALA A 718 12.40 11.84 3.66
N THR A 719 12.64 12.64 2.62
CA THR A 719 12.98 14.07 2.66
C THR A 719 11.81 14.94 2.18
N SER A 720 10.61 14.68 2.71
CA SER A 720 9.47 15.58 2.49
C SER A 720 9.52 16.73 3.50
N ALA A 721 9.30 17.95 3.00
CA ALA A 721 9.15 19.11 3.86
C ALA A 721 7.97 18.87 4.83
N PRO A 722 8.05 19.34 6.08
CA PRO A 722 6.95 19.21 7.02
C PRO A 722 5.67 19.82 6.43
N GLY A 723 4.62 19.00 6.30
CA GLY A 723 3.30 19.40 5.82
C GLY A 723 2.95 18.90 4.43
N GLU A 724 3.94 18.44 3.68
CA GLU A 724 3.75 17.82 2.38
C GLU A 724 3.51 16.31 2.57
N HIS A 725 2.56 15.75 1.81
CA HIS A 725 2.44 14.29 1.76
C HIS A 725 3.70 13.70 1.14
N PRO A 726 4.17 12.53 1.62
CA PRO A 726 5.38 11.92 1.08
C PRO A 726 5.24 11.69 -0.42
N GLU A 727 6.17 12.28 -1.19
CA GLU A 727 6.18 12.11 -2.63
C GLU A 727 6.45 10.66 -2.99
N PHE A 728 5.65 10.12 -3.89
CA PHE A 728 5.84 8.79 -4.45
C PHE A 728 6.97 8.82 -5.49
N LEU A 729 8.12 8.26 -5.12
CA LEU A 729 9.34 8.23 -5.95
C LEU A 729 9.32 7.07 -6.96
N GLY A 730 8.51 6.03 -6.70
CA GLY A 730 8.40 4.83 -7.54
C GLY A 730 8.43 3.56 -6.70
N ILE A 731 8.62 2.41 -7.35
CA ILE A 731 8.58 1.08 -6.72
C ILE A 731 9.95 0.40 -6.82
N ARG A 732 10.30 -0.41 -5.83
CA ARG A 732 11.48 -1.30 -5.90
C ARG A 732 11.15 -2.51 -6.78
N GLU A 733 11.73 -2.55 -7.97
CA GLU A 733 11.66 -3.73 -8.84
C GLU A 733 12.78 -4.71 -8.48
N GLN A 734 12.41 -5.87 -7.95
CA GLN A 734 13.35 -6.93 -7.58
C GLN A 734 12.69 -8.31 -7.61
N ARG A 735 13.50 -9.34 -7.84
CA ARG A 735 13.08 -10.75 -7.99
C ARG A 735 13.07 -11.52 -6.66
N LEU A 736 13.92 -11.10 -5.72
CA LEU A 736 14.21 -11.87 -4.51
C LEU A 736 13.02 -12.01 -3.58
N THR A 737 12.15 -10.99 -3.44
CA THR A 737 10.98 -11.13 -2.55
C THR A 737 10.03 -12.21 -3.01
N GLY A 738 9.68 -12.25 -4.30
CA GLY A 738 8.83 -13.27 -4.87
C GLY A 738 9.45 -14.66 -4.72
N LEU A 739 10.74 -14.78 -5.03
CA LEU A 739 11.50 -16.02 -4.85
C LEU A 739 11.47 -16.50 -3.39
N ALA A 740 11.76 -15.61 -2.44
CA ALA A 740 11.75 -15.92 -1.01
C ALA A 740 10.36 -16.34 -0.51
N VAL A 741 9.30 -15.70 -1.01
CA VAL A 741 7.91 -16.08 -0.70
C VAL A 741 7.62 -17.52 -1.13
N PHE A 742 7.96 -17.90 -2.37
CA PHE A 742 7.68 -19.25 -2.87
C PHE A 742 8.57 -20.33 -2.26
N ILE A 743 9.81 -20.00 -1.88
CA ILE A 743 10.65 -20.91 -1.07
C ILE A 743 10.01 -21.12 0.30
N LEU A 744 9.57 -20.05 0.96
CA LEU A 744 8.93 -20.12 2.27
C LEU A 744 7.60 -20.88 2.19
N MET A 745 6.88 -20.75 1.09
CA MET A 745 5.69 -21.53 0.77
C MET A 745 5.99 -23.04 0.68
N GLY A 746 7.08 -23.43 0.00
CA GLY A 746 7.52 -24.83 -0.03
C GLY A 746 7.86 -25.39 1.35
N VAL A 747 8.55 -24.59 2.19
CA VAL A 747 8.87 -24.96 3.58
C VAL A 747 7.60 -25.07 4.44
N SER A 748 6.58 -24.25 4.17
CA SER A 748 5.34 -24.24 4.94
C SER A 748 4.53 -25.54 4.85
N VAL A 749 4.81 -26.40 3.87
CA VAL A 749 4.21 -27.74 3.78
C VAL A 749 4.54 -28.58 5.02
N PHE A 750 5.72 -28.40 5.62
CA PHE A 750 6.08 -29.06 6.88
C PHE A 750 5.28 -28.56 8.09
N MET A 751 4.59 -27.42 7.97
CA MET A 751 3.66 -26.91 8.99
C MET A 751 2.25 -27.50 8.88
N ALA A 752 2.01 -28.51 8.04
CA ALA A 752 0.73 -29.20 7.88
C ALA A 752 -0.01 -29.55 9.19
N PRO A 753 0.65 -29.98 10.30
CA PRO A 753 -0.04 -30.24 11.56
C PRO A 753 -0.76 -29.02 12.14
N VAL A 754 -0.21 -27.82 11.94
CA VAL A 754 -0.81 -26.55 12.41
C VAL A 754 -2.02 -26.18 11.54
N LEU A 755 -1.95 -26.43 10.23
CA LEU A 755 -3.02 -26.08 9.28
C LEU A 755 -4.31 -26.86 9.52
N LYS A 756 -4.22 -28.09 10.05
CA LYS A 756 -5.39 -28.92 10.39
C LYS A 756 -6.31 -28.26 11.44
N HIS A 757 -5.79 -27.35 12.23
CA HIS A 757 -6.58 -26.67 13.27
C HIS A 757 -7.39 -25.48 12.74
N ILE A 758 -7.23 -25.08 11.48
CA ILE A 758 -7.92 -23.92 10.92
C ILE A 758 -9.36 -24.31 10.52
N PRO A 759 -10.39 -23.67 11.09
CA PRO A 759 -11.78 -23.93 10.74
C PRO A 759 -12.16 -23.22 9.43
N MET A 760 -12.94 -23.88 8.59
CA MET A 760 -13.40 -23.34 7.29
C MET A 760 -14.17 -22.00 7.39
N PRO A 761 -15.04 -21.77 8.40
CA PRO A 761 -15.74 -20.49 8.57
C PRO A 761 -14.83 -19.26 8.70
N VAL A 762 -13.65 -19.42 9.31
CA VAL A 762 -12.65 -18.35 9.43
C VAL A 762 -12.09 -17.97 8.07
N LEU A 763 -11.82 -18.96 7.21
CA LEU A 763 -11.35 -18.76 5.85
C LEU A 763 -12.38 -18.02 4.99
N TYR A 764 -13.67 -18.36 5.14
CA TYR A 764 -14.75 -17.62 4.49
C TYR A 764 -14.80 -16.15 4.94
N GLY A 765 -14.54 -15.86 6.22
CA GLY A 765 -14.48 -14.50 6.74
C GLY A 765 -13.33 -13.68 6.16
N VAL A 766 -12.17 -14.32 5.95
CA VAL A 766 -11.03 -13.71 5.25
C VAL A 766 -11.36 -13.46 3.77
N PHE A 767 -12.06 -14.38 3.10
CA PHE A 767 -12.49 -14.17 1.72
C PHE A 767 -13.41 -12.96 1.56
N LEU A 768 -14.38 -12.81 2.46
CA LEU A 768 -15.25 -11.64 2.48
C LEU A 768 -14.42 -10.35 2.62
N HIS A 769 -13.42 -10.34 3.51
CA HIS A 769 -12.53 -9.20 3.69
C HIS A 769 -11.70 -8.89 2.42
N MET A 770 -11.13 -9.91 1.77
CA MET A 770 -10.38 -9.72 0.52
C MET A 770 -11.26 -9.15 -0.60
N GLY A 771 -12.50 -9.64 -0.74
CA GLY A 771 -13.45 -9.10 -1.72
C GLY A 771 -13.81 -7.62 -1.45
N VAL A 772 -14.12 -7.26 -0.20
CA VAL A 772 -14.49 -5.88 0.18
C VAL A 772 -13.32 -4.90 0.03
N THR A 773 -12.11 -5.32 0.42
CA THR A 773 -10.92 -4.46 0.30
C THR A 773 -10.53 -4.22 -1.15
N ALA A 774 -10.60 -5.24 -2.00
CA ALA A 774 -10.39 -5.08 -3.44
C ALA A 774 -11.40 -4.10 -4.05
N LEU A 775 -12.69 -4.24 -3.72
CA LEU A 775 -13.75 -3.36 -4.22
C LEU A 775 -13.54 -1.88 -3.83
N ASN A 776 -13.05 -1.62 -2.61
CA ASN A 776 -12.75 -0.27 -2.13
C ASN A 776 -11.54 0.40 -2.81
N SER A 777 -10.70 -0.35 -3.50
CA SER A 777 -9.50 0.16 -4.17
C SER A 777 -9.75 0.67 -5.60
N ILE A 778 -10.92 0.37 -6.16
CA ILE A 778 -11.25 0.62 -7.57
C ILE A 778 -11.97 1.97 -7.70
N GLN A 779 -11.59 2.80 -8.69
CA GLN A 779 -12.25 4.09 -8.92
C GLN A 779 -13.73 3.97 -9.31
N LEU A 780 -14.14 2.85 -9.91
CA LEU A 780 -15.56 2.52 -10.11
C LEU A 780 -16.33 2.63 -8.80
N MET A 781 -15.82 2.07 -7.69
CA MET A 781 -16.52 2.14 -6.40
C MET A 781 -16.59 3.56 -5.84
N ASP A 782 -15.52 4.37 -6.01
CA ASP A 782 -15.57 5.79 -5.64
C ASP A 782 -16.63 6.54 -6.46
N ARG A 783 -16.74 6.23 -7.75
CA ARG A 783 -17.78 6.81 -8.62
C ARG A 783 -19.19 6.31 -8.31
N VAL A 784 -19.33 5.07 -7.86
CA VAL A 784 -20.59 4.53 -7.33
C VAL A 784 -20.98 5.23 -6.02
N ARG A 785 -20.02 5.48 -5.13
CA ARG A 785 -20.25 6.29 -3.92
C ARG A 785 -20.67 7.71 -4.28
N LEU A 786 -20.09 8.30 -5.32
CA LEU A 786 -20.49 9.62 -5.82
C LEU A 786 -21.95 9.67 -6.31
N LEU A 787 -22.52 8.58 -6.83
CA LEU A 787 -23.95 8.52 -7.18
C LEU A 787 -24.85 8.66 -5.96
N LEU A 788 -24.42 8.12 -4.81
CA LEU A 788 -25.16 8.16 -3.55
C LEU A 788 -24.83 9.40 -2.70
N MET A 789 -23.81 10.17 -3.09
CA MET A 789 -23.33 11.31 -2.35
C MET A 789 -24.05 12.59 -2.81
N PRO A 790 -24.60 13.41 -1.88
CA PRO A 790 -25.17 14.69 -2.26
C PRO A 790 -24.08 15.65 -2.78
N ALA A 791 -24.41 16.45 -3.80
CA ALA A 791 -23.48 17.35 -4.50
C ALA A 791 -22.71 18.29 -3.55
N LYS A 792 -23.27 18.63 -2.39
CA LYS A 792 -22.65 19.51 -1.38
C LYS A 792 -21.44 18.89 -0.69
N HIS A 793 -21.39 17.56 -0.54
CA HIS A 793 -20.32 16.87 0.21
C HIS A 793 -19.26 16.25 -0.72
N GLN A 794 -19.32 16.53 -2.01
CA GLN A 794 -18.51 15.86 -3.01
C GLN A 794 -17.01 16.18 -2.83
N PRO A 795 -16.12 15.16 -2.87
CA PRO A 795 -14.68 15.37 -2.76
C PRO A 795 -14.12 16.08 -4.02
N ASP A 796 -13.04 16.85 -3.82
CA ASP A 796 -12.30 17.54 -4.88
C ASP A 796 -11.48 16.57 -5.76
N LEU A 797 -12.16 15.83 -6.64
CA LEU A 797 -11.49 14.96 -7.62
C LEU A 797 -11.17 15.74 -8.90
N ALA A 798 -9.96 15.57 -9.43
CA ALA A 798 -9.46 16.34 -10.58
C ALA A 798 -10.35 16.23 -11.85
N TYR A 799 -11.00 15.09 -12.05
CA TYR A 799 -11.89 14.87 -13.20
C TYR A 799 -13.23 15.60 -13.07
N LEU A 800 -13.70 15.88 -11.85
CA LEU A 800 -14.95 16.63 -11.61
C LEU A 800 -14.81 18.11 -11.99
N ARG A 801 -13.57 18.62 -12.08
CA ARG A 801 -13.28 20.00 -12.54
C ARG A 801 -13.44 20.17 -14.05
N HIS A 802 -13.28 19.10 -14.82
CA HIS A 802 -13.24 19.14 -16.29
C HIS A 802 -14.52 18.59 -16.92
N VAL A 803 -15.26 17.73 -16.22
CA VAL A 803 -16.40 17.00 -16.78
C VAL A 803 -17.66 17.25 -15.94
N PRO A 804 -18.81 17.60 -16.56
CA PRO A 804 -20.06 17.79 -15.83
C PRO A 804 -20.55 16.48 -15.20
N LEU A 805 -21.11 16.57 -13.99
CA LEU A 805 -21.57 15.44 -13.17
C LEU A 805 -22.51 14.47 -13.92
N ARG A 806 -23.43 15.00 -14.73
CA ARG A 806 -24.39 14.18 -15.50
C ARG A 806 -23.69 13.17 -16.42
N ARG A 807 -22.56 13.56 -17.04
CA ARG A 807 -21.79 12.66 -17.91
C ARG A 807 -21.04 11.61 -17.10
N VAL A 808 -20.53 11.97 -15.92
CA VAL A 808 -19.90 11.02 -15.00
C VAL A 808 -20.92 9.98 -14.55
N HIS A 809 -22.12 10.40 -14.16
CA HIS A 809 -23.19 9.49 -13.76
C HIS A 809 -23.64 8.58 -14.92
N LEU A 810 -23.84 9.13 -16.11
CA LEU A 810 -24.17 8.33 -17.30
C LEU A 810 -23.11 7.26 -17.59
N PHE A 811 -21.83 7.65 -17.56
CA PHE A 811 -20.72 6.72 -17.75
C PHE A 811 -20.72 5.59 -16.70
N THR A 812 -20.95 5.94 -15.43
CA THR A 812 -21.00 4.93 -14.35
C THR A 812 -22.19 3.99 -14.48
N VAL A 813 -23.35 4.48 -14.92
CA VAL A 813 -24.54 3.65 -15.15
C VAL A 813 -24.29 2.66 -16.29
N ILE A 814 -23.67 3.10 -17.39
CA ILE A 814 -23.28 2.21 -18.49
C ILE A 814 -22.32 1.12 -17.97
N GLN A 815 -21.31 1.49 -17.18
CA GLN A 815 -20.37 0.53 -16.61
C GLN A 815 -21.04 -0.49 -15.68
N LEU A 816 -21.97 -0.04 -14.83
CA LEU A 816 -22.75 -0.92 -13.96
C LEU A 816 -23.68 -1.85 -14.74
N LEU A 817 -24.28 -1.38 -15.84
CA LEU A 817 -25.12 -2.19 -16.71
C LEU A 817 -24.32 -3.30 -17.39
N CYS A 818 -23.12 -2.99 -17.90
CA CYS A 818 -22.19 -4.01 -18.42
C CYS A 818 -21.80 -5.02 -17.33
N LEU A 819 -21.50 -4.56 -16.11
CA LEU A 819 -21.18 -5.42 -14.98
C LEU A 819 -22.35 -6.34 -14.60
N ALA A 820 -23.57 -5.82 -14.60
CA ALA A 820 -24.79 -6.61 -14.34
C ALA A 820 -25.02 -7.67 -15.43
N LEU A 821 -24.81 -7.32 -16.71
CA LEU A 821 -24.90 -8.26 -17.81
C LEU A 821 -23.89 -9.41 -17.66
N LEU A 822 -22.63 -9.08 -17.34
CA LEU A 822 -21.59 -10.08 -17.06
C LEU A 822 -21.96 -10.97 -15.87
N TRP A 823 -22.58 -10.41 -14.82
CA TRP A 823 -23.04 -11.17 -13.66
C TRP A 823 -24.15 -12.17 -14.01
N VAL A 824 -25.17 -11.73 -14.76
CA VAL A 824 -26.28 -12.59 -15.20
C VAL A 824 -25.74 -13.75 -16.03
N LEU A 825 -24.87 -13.46 -17.01
CA LEU A 825 -24.31 -14.50 -17.87
C LEU A 825 -23.43 -15.48 -17.08
N LYS A 826 -22.65 -14.98 -16.11
CA LYS A 826 -21.88 -15.82 -15.18
C LYS A 826 -22.77 -16.75 -14.33
N SER A 827 -24.03 -16.40 -14.08
CA SER A 827 -24.97 -17.27 -13.34
C SER A 827 -25.52 -18.44 -14.17
N THR A 828 -25.35 -18.40 -15.51
CA THR A 828 -25.81 -19.44 -16.44
C THR A 828 -24.71 -20.43 -16.79
N THR A 829 -25.06 -21.53 -17.46
CA THR A 829 -24.10 -22.50 -18.03
C THR A 829 -23.17 -21.87 -19.08
N ALA A 830 -23.53 -20.71 -19.64
CA ALA A 830 -22.67 -19.93 -20.52
C ALA A 830 -21.49 -19.24 -19.81
N ALA A 831 -21.36 -19.38 -18.48
CA ALA A 831 -20.20 -18.91 -17.71
C ALA A 831 -18.84 -19.41 -18.25
N ILE A 832 -18.87 -20.50 -19.02
CA ILE A 832 -17.72 -21.07 -19.73
C ILE A 832 -17.14 -20.04 -20.73
N ILE A 833 -17.97 -19.29 -21.45
CA ILE A 833 -17.57 -18.31 -22.49
C ILE A 833 -17.20 -16.95 -21.86
N PHE A 834 -17.21 -16.85 -20.53
CA PHE A 834 -16.95 -15.62 -19.78
C PHE A 834 -15.74 -14.79 -20.27
N PRO A 835 -14.56 -15.35 -20.59
CA PRO A 835 -13.42 -14.54 -21.03
C PRO A 835 -13.55 -13.96 -22.45
N VAL A 836 -14.42 -14.48 -23.30
CA VAL A 836 -14.68 -13.92 -24.65
C VAL A 836 -15.56 -12.68 -24.57
N MET A 837 -16.32 -12.53 -23.49
CA MET A 837 -17.28 -11.44 -23.32
C MET A 837 -16.73 -10.23 -22.57
N VAL A 838 -15.59 -10.40 -21.89
CA VAL A 838 -14.82 -9.33 -21.24
C VAL A 838 -14.00 -8.61 -22.29
#